data_AF-A0A8J2E5S7-F1
#
_entry.id   AF-A0A8J2E5S7-F1
#
_cell.length_a   1.000
_cell.length_b   1.000
_cell.length_c   1.000
_cell.angle_alpha   90.00
_cell.angle_beta   90.00
_cell.angle_gamma   90.00
#
_symmetry.space_group_name_H-M   'P 1'
#
loop_
_entity.id
_entity.type
_entity.pdbx_description
1 polymer ?
#
loop_
_entity_poly.entity_id
_entity_poly.type
_entity_poly.pdbx_seq_one_letter_code
_entity_poly.pdbx_strand_id
1 'polypeptide(L)'
;MLTRILLMCLTFGSIHQLVSCMITNGYKDHSDFISKIPDTKLVRNLALIGTFHSAAFKPMKYVRTQNLTISEQLQAGIRVLDIHLSVDFDKLKVYYNLEYLNCTFDDVLTEVQSFMTLNPKELVIILLSVNLNFFLTDSISCEVLDSYVGRWQKRGLKLVQDWSLLEDYVGEHRGHVLLGHVRESNFKSCSVYLPCEVQDNWNVTDAEKKWKFVKDSQDGMLFAYHPYHSCYINYLASYNPLIMNYWQPDSDDGADELKLGMMRIEDVNERMAGYFRNPYDTLDMVVTEFPIFGGLGQSCSRNEDCLLKNSECRGSTCKCLANFIKLDGKCMPLIGGTCEKEDDCRIVNTNCDGVCKCREGLGPAEDNTYCRDNTIRIGSSCKGDDCNSIRNAVCKEAKRRSLLSSLKEKENTRFKCQCKPDHYQLGKECAKFAKGLKDKCEDRVGCARIPGSRCDKVSMTCQCLEKYFYQVEDTCFKKAKGLGNECKTDEGCTKIDNAECLDNTCQCKEEFYNWEGVCYKYADNLGEICYNDGCKKLNGSECVEGMCKCKVGWYSFGNKCFEKPTAIGAECKSDDGCEQISGSKCDNGVCNCKTGFYLAENSGICLPLPKDLNKNCVDTQDCKTLFSECSNGTCDCREDYVVHNGVCYGLPGAQCYGDKDCASVSYYCDSGTCQKAASVNGKLVGCFSDSLDDTLMVFFWQLLATGGHWGSIE
;
A
#
# COMPACT_ATOMS: atom_id res chain seq x y z
N MET A 1 46.54 36.23 70.25
CA MET A 1 45.15 35.74 70.35
C MET A 1 44.89 34.67 69.30
N LEU A 2 45.54 33.50 69.39
CA LEU A 2 45.33 32.36 68.47
C LEU A 2 45.74 30.99 69.07
N THR A 3 46.13 30.97 70.36
CA THR A 3 46.59 29.80 71.12
C THR A 3 45.57 29.37 72.18
N ARG A 4 44.26 29.47 71.87
CA ARG A 4 43.16 29.08 72.78
C ARG A 4 42.07 28.19 72.15
N ILE A 5 42.21 27.76 70.89
CA ILE A 5 41.20 26.93 70.21
C ILE A 5 41.64 25.46 70.02
N LEU A 6 42.95 25.17 69.98
CA LEU A 6 43.46 23.79 69.85
C LEU A 6 43.63 23.01 71.19
N LEU A 7 43.13 23.53 72.31
CA LEU A 7 43.39 22.96 73.65
C LEU A 7 42.12 22.68 74.47
N MET A 8 40.98 22.47 73.80
CA MET A 8 39.69 22.11 74.41
C MET A 8 39.15 20.72 74.04
N CYS A 9 39.92 19.89 73.33
CA CYS A 9 39.54 18.49 73.03
C CYS A 9 40.31 17.44 73.85
N LEU A 10 41.10 17.85 74.86
CA LEU A 10 41.89 16.94 75.70
C LEU A 10 41.79 17.31 77.18
N THR A 11 40.65 17.02 77.80
CA THR A 11 40.50 16.55 79.19
C THR A 11 39.03 16.23 79.50
N PHE A 12 38.78 15.26 80.39
CA PHE A 12 37.47 14.74 80.81
C PHE A 12 36.68 13.95 79.74
N GLY A 13 36.96 12.64 79.70
CA GLY A 13 35.96 11.66 79.28
C GLY A 13 35.01 11.27 80.42
N SER A 14 34.03 10.43 80.09
CA SER A 14 33.13 9.68 80.99
C SER A 14 31.93 10.42 81.59
N ILE A 15 30.86 10.55 80.79
CA ILE A 15 29.39 10.40 81.03
C ILE A 15 28.77 10.75 79.66
N HIS A 16 27.94 9.97 78.96
CA HIS A 16 27.26 8.69 79.23
C HIS A 16 27.26 7.81 77.95
N GLN A 17 26.74 6.59 78.03
CA GLN A 17 26.46 5.72 76.86
C GLN A 17 25.34 6.29 75.96
N LEU A 18 25.13 5.65 74.80
CA LEU A 18 24.04 5.87 73.82
C LEU A 18 24.27 6.93 72.73
N VAL A 19 25.42 6.85 72.04
CA VAL A 19 25.41 6.95 70.56
C VAL A 19 25.96 5.64 70.00
N SER A 20 25.22 4.56 70.24
CA SER A 20 25.49 3.26 69.61
C SER A 20 24.86 3.27 68.21
N CYS A 21 25.69 3.09 67.19
CA CYS A 21 25.33 2.63 65.84
C CYS A 21 23.86 2.83 65.42
N MET A 22 23.54 4.01 64.87
CA MET A 22 22.66 4.01 63.70
C MET A 22 23.51 3.62 62.50
N ILE A 23 23.74 2.30 62.35
CA ILE A 23 23.87 1.73 61.01
C ILE A 23 22.46 1.87 60.44
N THR A 24 22.19 2.99 59.78
CA THR A 24 21.06 3.05 58.85
C THR A 24 21.41 2.06 57.74
N ASN A 25 20.80 0.86 57.81
CA ASN A 25 20.58 0.02 56.62
C ASN A 25 20.14 0.95 55.48
N GLY A 26 20.59 0.68 54.25
CA GLY A 26 20.63 1.62 53.09
C GLY A 26 19.30 2.11 52.53
N TYR A 27 18.33 2.41 53.39
CA TYR A 27 17.04 2.99 53.12
C TYR A 27 17.18 4.51 53.03
N LYS A 28 16.50 5.10 52.05
CA LYS A 28 16.26 6.54 52.03
C LYS A 28 15.29 6.88 53.17
N ASP A 29 15.67 7.81 54.02
CA ASP A 29 14.82 8.24 55.13
C ASP A 29 13.54 8.92 54.61
N HIS A 30 12.40 8.42 55.05
CA HIS A 30 11.05 8.91 54.72
C HIS A 30 10.26 9.26 56.00
N SER A 31 10.97 9.53 57.11
CA SER A 31 10.40 9.91 58.39
C SER A 31 9.65 11.24 58.42
N ASP A 32 9.81 12.10 57.41
CA ASP A 32 9.35 13.50 57.43
C ASP A 32 8.30 13.87 56.36
N PHE A 33 7.69 12.89 55.66
CA PHE A 33 6.92 13.22 54.46
C PHE A 33 5.58 13.92 54.73
N ILE A 34 4.90 13.65 55.86
CA ILE A 34 3.67 14.37 56.24
C ILE A 34 3.99 15.82 56.63
N SER A 35 5.20 16.11 57.12
CA SER A 35 5.67 17.47 57.43
C SER A 35 5.71 18.40 56.21
N LYS A 36 5.73 17.83 54.99
CA LYS A 36 5.74 18.54 53.70
C LYS A 36 4.33 18.79 53.15
N ILE A 37 3.31 18.18 53.74
CA ILE A 37 1.90 18.39 53.38
C ILE A 37 1.39 19.64 54.09
N PRO A 38 0.64 20.57 53.45
CA PRO A 38 0.09 21.75 54.11
C PRO A 38 -0.87 21.40 55.25
N ASP A 39 -0.86 22.19 56.32
CA ASP A 39 -1.74 22.00 57.48
C ASP A 39 -3.22 22.01 57.11
N THR A 40 -3.61 22.76 56.07
CA THR A 40 -4.99 22.88 55.56
C THR A 40 -5.43 21.74 54.62
N LYS A 41 -4.63 20.69 54.45
CA LYS A 41 -5.05 19.48 53.72
C LYS A 41 -5.93 18.65 54.66
N LEU A 42 -7.09 18.20 54.19
CA LEU A 42 -7.93 17.28 54.97
C LEU A 42 -7.27 15.90 55.11
N VAL A 43 -7.49 15.22 56.23
CA VAL A 43 -7.01 13.83 56.43
C VAL A 43 -7.61 12.89 55.38
N ARG A 44 -8.88 13.08 54.99
CA ARG A 44 -9.53 12.41 53.86
C ARG A 44 -8.95 12.69 52.46
N ASN A 45 -7.85 13.40 52.31
CA ASN A 45 -7.20 13.60 51.01
C ASN A 45 -5.73 13.14 51.04
N LEU A 46 -5.37 12.19 51.90
CA LEU A 46 -4.05 11.58 52.01
C LEU A 46 -3.96 10.24 51.26
N ALA A 47 -2.80 9.97 50.67
CA ALA A 47 -2.39 8.64 50.24
C ALA A 47 -1.35 8.12 51.24
N LEU A 48 -1.65 7.03 51.94
CA LEU A 48 -0.81 6.46 52.99
C LEU A 48 -0.47 5.00 52.70
N ILE A 49 0.73 4.59 53.09
CA ILE A 49 1.14 3.19 53.08
C ILE A 49 1.02 2.64 54.50
N GLY A 50 0.44 1.45 54.60
CA GLY A 50 0.26 0.71 55.84
C GLY A 50 0.91 -0.67 55.82
N THR A 51 1.00 -1.30 56.98
CA THR A 51 1.53 -2.66 57.13
C THR A 51 0.52 -3.61 57.76
N PHE A 52 0.33 -4.79 57.16
CA PHE A 52 -0.58 -5.82 57.67
C PHE A 52 0.03 -6.54 58.87
N HIS A 53 -0.71 -6.62 59.98
CA HIS A 53 -0.22 -7.05 61.30
C HIS A 53 1.17 -6.46 61.63
N SER A 54 1.27 -5.14 61.75
CA SER A 54 2.56 -4.41 61.76
C SER A 54 3.57 -4.91 62.79
N ALA A 55 3.11 -5.48 63.91
CA ALA A 55 3.96 -6.01 64.98
C ALA A 55 4.51 -7.44 64.73
N ALA A 56 4.08 -8.13 63.67
CA ALA A 56 4.51 -9.49 63.33
C ALA A 56 5.87 -9.51 62.60
N PHE A 57 6.88 -8.90 63.21
CA PHE A 57 8.26 -8.84 62.69
C PHE A 57 9.25 -9.78 63.38
N LYS A 58 8.90 -10.30 64.57
CA LYS A 58 9.73 -11.24 65.33
C LYS A 58 9.86 -12.58 64.59
N PRO A 59 11.00 -13.30 64.74
CA PRO A 59 11.22 -14.56 64.05
C PRO A 59 10.39 -15.71 64.64
N MET A 60 9.12 -15.80 64.24
CA MET A 60 8.25 -16.95 64.50
C MET A 60 7.98 -17.66 63.17
N LYS A 61 8.25 -18.96 63.12
CA LYS A 61 8.46 -19.77 61.90
C LYS A 61 7.31 -19.69 60.86
N TYR A 62 6.10 -19.33 61.30
CA TYR A 62 4.87 -19.33 60.50
C TYR A 62 4.00 -18.06 60.65
N VAL A 63 4.47 -17.06 61.41
CA VAL A 63 3.65 -15.96 61.94
C VAL A 63 4.40 -14.63 61.81
N ARG A 64 4.92 -14.37 60.61
CA ARG A 64 5.70 -13.17 60.28
C ARG A 64 5.16 -12.55 58.99
N THR A 65 4.81 -11.28 59.05
CA THR A 65 4.37 -10.47 57.89
C THR A 65 5.27 -9.28 57.62
N GLN A 66 6.19 -8.96 58.55
CA GLN A 66 7.07 -7.80 58.47
C GLN A 66 8.54 -8.19 58.70
N ASN A 67 9.46 -7.49 58.05
CA ASN A 67 10.91 -7.63 58.31
C ASN A 67 11.47 -6.52 59.20
N LEU A 68 10.72 -5.42 59.35
CA LEU A 68 11.11 -4.20 60.05
C LEU A 68 10.36 -4.09 61.38
N THR A 69 11.01 -3.55 62.42
CA THR A 69 10.37 -3.09 63.67
C THR A 69 9.35 -1.97 63.39
N ILE A 70 8.49 -1.62 64.35
CA ILE A 70 7.53 -0.51 64.17
C ILE A 70 8.28 0.81 63.92
N SER A 71 9.38 1.03 64.63
CA SER A 71 10.24 2.22 64.50
C SER A 71 10.83 2.33 63.08
N GLU A 72 11.36 1.22 62.54
CA GLU A 72 11.91 1.16 61.18
C GLU A 72 10.83 1.32 60.10
N GLN A 73 9.64 0.75 60.30
CA GLN A 73 8.49 0.94 59.39
C GLN A 73 8.12 2.44 59.30
N LEU A 74 8.03 3.14 60.43
CA LEU A 74 7.72 4.57 60.46
C LEU A 74 8.84 5.42 59.82
N GLN A 75 10.12 5.09 60.06
CA GLN A 75 11.26 5.73 59.37
C GLN A 75 11.20 5.51 57.84
N ALA A 76 10.76 4.34 57.39
CA ALA A 76 10.61 4.02 55.97
C ALA A 76 9.35 4.63 55.32
N GLY A 77 8.55 5.41 56.05
CA GLY A 77 7.39 6.13 55.51
C GLY A 77 6.03 5.43 55.69
N ILE A 78 5.95 4.34 56.45
CA ILE A 78 4.66 3.75 56.85
C ILE A 78 3.95 4.72 57.81
N ARG A 79 2.64 4.93 57.63
CA ARG A 79 1.82 5.80 58.50
C ARG A 79 0.51 5.17 58.95
N VAL A 80 0.23 3.94 58.52
CA VAL A 80 -0.94 3.15 58.94
C VAL A 80 -0.44 1.83 59.52
N LEU A 81 -0.80 1.53 60.77
CA LEU A 81 -0.41 0.29 61.44
C LEU A 81 -1.66 -0.56 61.69
N ASP A 82 -1.72 -1.76 61.11
CA ASP A 82 -2.80 -2.72 61.38
C ASP A 82 -2.44 -3.58 62.59
N ILE A 83 -3.14 -3.38 63.70
CA ILE A 83 -2.82 -3.95 65.00
C ILE A 83 -4.02 -4.75 65.51
N HIS A 84 -3.87 -6.07 65.53
CA HIS A 84 -4.85 -6.99 66.10
C HIS A 84 -4.61 -7.17 67.60
N LEU A 85 -5.58 -6.77 68.41
CA LEU A 85 -5.51 -6.79 69.87
C LEU A 85 -6.44 -7.85 70.47
N SER A 86 -6.05 -8.33 71.64
CA SER A 86 -6.92 -9.05 72.57
C SER A 86 -6.70 -8.53 73.98
N VAL A 87 -7.78 -8.40 74.75
CA VAL A 87 -7.71 -8.02 76.16
C VAL A 87 -7.29 -9.23 76.99
N ASP A 88 -6.28 -9.03 77.84
CA ASP A 88 -5.84 -9.98 78.85
C ASP A 88 -5.73 -9.23 80.19
N PHE A 89 -6.75 -9.39 81.03
CA PHE A 89 -6.98 -8.60 82.25
C PHE A 89 -6.92 -7.09 82.00
N ASP A 90 -5.89 -6.41 82.51
CA ASP A 90 -5.68 -4.95 82.42
C ASP A 90 -4.85 -4.52 81.20
N LYS A 91 -4.54 -5.45 80.29
CA LYS A 91 -3.58 -5.24 79.20
C LYS A 91 -4.14 -5.59 77.84
N LEU A 92 -3.62 -4.90 76.83
CA LEU A 92 -3.86 -5.21 75.43
C LEU A 92 -2.65 -5.96 74.88
N LYS A 93 -2.86 -7.24 74.55
CA LYS A 93 -1.86 -8.12 73.91
C LYS A 93 -2.03 -8.10 72.39
N VAL A 94 -0.93 -8.18 71.65
CA VAL A 94 -0.95 -8.18 70.18
C VAL A 94 -0.91 -9.61 69.65
N TYR A 95 -1.74 -9.87 68.63
CA TYR A 95 -1.95 -11.20 68.06
C TYR A 95 -1.81 -11.22 66.54
N TYR A 96 -1.58 -12.42 66.01
CA TYR A 96 -1.77 -12.76 64.60
C TYR A 96 -2.59 -14.04 64.55
N ASN A 97 -3.84 -13.94 64.06
CA ASN A 97 -4.85 -14.97 64.28
C ASN A 97 -4.81 -15.44 65.76
N LEU A 98 -4.81 -16.75 66.03
CA LEU A 98 -4.78 -17.28 67.39
C LEU A 98 -3.43 -17.12 68.12
N GLU A 99 -2.36 -16.70 67.45
CA GLU A 99 -1.00 -16.70 68.01
C GLU A 99 -0.64 -15.36 68.68
N TYR A 100 -0.11 -15.43 69.90
CA TYR A 100 0.35 -14.26 70.64
C TYR A 100 1.76 -13.85 70.18
N LEU A 101 1.91 -12.61 69.68
CA LEU A 101 3.18 -12.14 69.08
C LEU A 101 4.32 -11.89 70.08
N ASN A 102 4.14 -12.29 71.34
CA ASN A 102 5.03 -11.99 72.46
C ASN A 102 5.33 -10.48 72.57
N CYS A 103 4.31 -9.65 72.35
CA CYS A 103 4.33 -8.20 72.56
C CYS A 103 2.95 -7.67 72.94
N THR A 104 2.94 -6.53 73.60
CA THR A 104 1.77 -5.79 74.10
C THR A 104 1.59 -4.50 73.31
N PHE A 105 0.41 -3.88 73.46
CA PHE A 105 0.17 -2.57 72.87
C PHE A 105 1.06 -1.48 73.49
N ASP A 106 1.49 -1.64 74.75
CA ASP A 106 2.48 -0.75 75.37
C ASP A 106 3.84 -0.81 74.63
N ASP A 107 4.25 -1.97 74.11
CA ASP A 107 5.48 -2.11 73.32
C ASP A 107 5.35 -1.37 71.97
N VAL A 108 4.23 -1.56 71.26
CA VAL A 108 3.94 -0.86 69.99
C VAL A 108 3.92 0.65 70.20
N LEU A 109 3.24 1.14 71.24
CA LEU A 109 3.17 2.57 71.54
C LEU A 109 4.51 3.15 72.01
N THR A 110 5.40 2.35 72.60
CA THR A 110 6.78 2.77 72.93
C THR A 110 7.59 3.06 71.65
N GLU A 111 7.47 2.21 70.64
CA GLU A 111 8.11 2.42 69.34
C GLU A 111 7.52 3.62 68.59
N VAL A 112 6.19 3.74 68.55
CA VAL A 112 5.51 4.91 67.96
C VAL A 112 5.93 6.20 68.68
N GLN A 113 5.98 6.22 70.01
CA GLN A 113 6.45 7.39 70.77
C GLN A 113 7.91 7.75 70.42
N SER A 114 8.78 6.76 70.27
CA SER A 114 10.19 6.97 69.93
C SER A 114 10.33 7.65 68.57
N PHE A 115 9.53 7.24 67.58
CA PHE A 115 9.45 7.90 66.27
C PHE A 115 8.86 9.31 66.35
N MET A 116 7.71 9.48 67.02
CA MET A 116 6.96 10.74 67.08
C MET A 116 7.70 11.84 67.86
N THR A 117 8.55 11.47 68.82
CA THR A 117 9.42 12.39 69.56
C THR A 117 10.46 13.06 68.65
N LEU A 118 10.96 12.32 67.65
CA LEU A 118 11.90 12.83 66.64
C LEU A 118 11.17 13.53 65.47
N ASN A 119 9.94 13.12 65.19
CA ASN A 119 9.16 13.56 64.03
C ASN A 119 7.80 14.18 64.44
N PRO A 120 7.77 15.27 65.23
CA PRO A 120 6.54 15.82 65.82
C PRO A 120 5.57 16.45 64.81
N LYS A 121 5.93 16.50 63.52
CA LYS A 121 5.06 16.97 62.44
C LYS A 121 4.32 15.85 61.69
N GLU A 122 4.64 14.60 61.98
CA GLU A 122 3.95 13.45 61.39
C GLU A 122 2.70 13.09 62.19
N LEU A 123 1.89 12.18 61.64
CA LEU A 123 0.76 11.55 62.31
C LEU A 123 0.80 10.04 62.03
N VAL A 124 0.24 9.22 62.90
CA VAL A 124 0.14 7.75 62.68
C VAL A 124 -1.30 7.31 62.87
N ILE A 125 -1.85 6.57 61.92
CA ILE A 125 -3.15 5.90 62.07
C ILE A 125 -2.88 4.49 62.58
N ILE A 126 -3.57 4.07 63.63
CA ILE A 126 -3.61 2.67 64.06
C ILE A 126 -5.01 2.13 63.79
N LEU A 127 -5.08 1.10 62.95
CA LEU A 127 -6.28 0.32 62.70
C LEU A 127 -6.39 -0.75 63.80
N LEU A 128 -7.46 -0.67 64.60
CA LEU A 128 -7.71 -1.53 65.75
C LEU A 128 -8.65 -2.67 65.38
N SER A 129 -8.06 -3.86 65.24
CA SER A 129 -8.75 -5.11 64.94
C SER A 129 -8.83 -6.00 66.18
N VAL A 130 -9.89 -6.80 66.32
CA VAL A 130 -10.03 -7.78 67.42
C VAL A 130 -9.52 -9.15 66.99
N ASN A 131 -8.78 -9.82 67.87
CA ASN A 131 -8.55 -11.25 67.74
C ASN A 131 -9.59 -12.08 68.51
N LEU A 132 -10.45 -12.81 67.77
CA LEU A 132 -11.26 -14.01 68.09
C LEU A 132 -11.86 -14.25 69.50
N ASN A 133 -11.83 -13.28 70.41
CA ASN A 133 -12.36 -13.37 71.77
C ASN A 133 -13.83 -12.94 71.81
N PHE A 134 -14.71 -13.78 71.26
CA PHE A 134 -16.16 -13.58 71.17
C PHE A 134 -16.90 -13.36 72.51
N PHE A 135 -16.24 -13.59 73.65
CA PHE A 135 -16.82 -13.48 74.99
C PHE A 135 -16.70 -12.10 75.63
N LEU A 136 -15.91 -11.19 75.04
CA LEU A 136 -15.70 -9.84 75.57
C LEU A 136 -16.60 -8.83 74.88
N THR A 137 -17.17 -7.90 75.67
CA THR A 137 -17.97 -6.80 75.13
C THR A 137 -17.10 -5.63 74.68
N ASP A 138 -17.68 -4.79 73.81
CA ASP A 138 -17.11 -3.52 73.38
C ASP A 138 -16.77 -2.63 74.60
N SER A 139 -17.67 -2.57 75.60
CA SER A 139 -17.48 -1.78 76.82
C SER A 139 -16.23 -2.14 77.63
N ILE A 140 -15.93 -3.44 77.81
CA ILE A 140 -14.76 -3.90 78.57
C ILE A 140 -13.47 -3.57 77.81
N SER A 141 -13.49 -3.79 76.49
CA SER A 141 -12.34 -3.54 75.62
C SER A 141 -12.04 -2.04 75.53
N CYS A 142 -13.07 -1.20 75.49
CA CYS A 142 -12.95 0.25 75.58
C CYS A 142 -12.48 0.76 76.95
N GLU A 143 -12.99 0.23 78.08
CA GLU A 143 -12.49 0.58 79.41
C GLU A 143 -10.97 0.36 79.54
N VAL A 144 -10.48 -0.76 79.00
CA VAL A 144 -9.02 -1.01 78.94
C VAL A 144 -8.33 -0.03 78.00
N LEU A 145 -8.85 0.23 76.79
CA LEU A 145 -8.23 1.17 75.83
C LEU A 145 -8.17 2.61 76.36
N ASP A 146 -9.21 3.09 77.03
CA ASP A 146 -9.27 4.43 77.63
C ASP A 146 -8.20 4.58 78.74
N SER A 147 -7.91 3.49 79.47
CA SER A 147 -6.78 3.46 80.41
C SER A 147 -5.43 3.60 79.70
N TYR A 148 -5.28 3.11 78.46
CA TYR A 148 -4.09 3.34 77.65
C TYR A 148 -4.02 4.80 77.21
N VAL A 149 -5.10 5.38 76.68
CA VAL A 149 -5.18 6.79 76.26
C VAL A 149 -4.77 7.72 77.42
N GLY A 150 -5.38 7.56 78.59
CA GLY A 150 -5.07 8.36 79.78
C GLY A 150 -3.66 8.15 80.35
N ARG A 151 -3.04 6.97 80.18
CA ARG A 151 -1.65 6.70 80.59
C ARG A 151 -0.63 7.26 79.59
N TRP A 152 -0.87 7.09 78.29
CA TRP A 152 0.04 7.49 77.23
C TRP A 152 0.02 9.00 76.95
N GLN A 153 -1.14 9.66 77.09
CA GLN A 153 -1.22 11.12 77.01
C GLN A 153 -0.38 11.80 78.12
N LYS A 154 -0.34 11.23 79.33
CA LYS A 154 0.55 11.69 80.42
C LYS A 154 2.04 11.45 80.13
N ARG A 155 2.38 10.54 79.23
CA ARG A 155 3.76 10.31 78.74
C ARG A 155 4.13 11.20 77.55
N GLY A 156 3.19 12.00 77.02
CA GLY A 156 3.42 12.88 75.88
C GLY A 156 3.08 12.27 74.51
N LEU A 157 2.47 11.07 74.45
CA LEU A 157 1.91 10.52 73.21
C LEU A 157 0.39 10.66 73.24
N LYS A 158 -0.18 11.54 72.41
CA LYS A 158 -1.64 11.72 72.35
C LYS A 158 -2.26 10.67 71.44
N LEU A 159 -3.04 9.77 72.03
CA LEU A 159 -3.95 8.88 71.30
C LEU A 159 -5.28 9.61 71.13
N VAL A 160 -5.85 9.61 69.92
CA VAL A 160 -7.09 10.34 69.57
C VAL A 160 -8.15 9.33 69.16
N GLN A 161 -9.29 9.34 69.85
CA GLN A 161 -10.38 8.38 69.69
C GLN A 161 -11.61 8.96 68.96
N ASP A 162 -11.62 10.29 68.78
CA ASP A 162 -12.77 11.14 68.45
C ASP A 162 -12.47 12.08 67.26
N TRP A 163 -11.64 11.66 66.31
CA TRP A 163 -11.30 12.42 65.10
C TRP A 163 -12.33 12.25 63.98
N SER A 164 -12.48 13.26 63.12
CA SER A 164 -13.37 13.21 61.94
C SER A 164 -12.57 12.99 60.67
N LEU A 165 -12.83 11.89 59.97
CA LEU A 165 -12.30 11.69 58.62
C LEU A 165 -12.75 12.82 57.66
N LEU A 166 -13.94 13.39 57.86
CA LEU A 166 -14.58 14.27 56.89
C LEU A 166 -14.16 15.74 57.05
N GLU A 167 -13.85 16.15 58.28
CA GLU A 167 -13.72 17.55 58.68
C GLU A 167 -12.30 17.90 59.14
N ASP A 168 -11.54 16.94 59.67
CA ASP A 168 -10.25 17.24 60.31
C ASP A 168 -9.14 17.46 59.29
N TYR A 169 -8.29 18.43 59.62
CA TYR A 169 -7.12 18.81 58.85
C TYR A 169 -5.84 18.15 59.37
N VAL A 170 -4.87 17.92 58.47
CA VAL A 170 -3.54 17.36 58.79
C VAL A 170 -2.83 18.15 59.89
N GLY A 171 -3.01 19.48 59.91
CA GLY A 171 -2.42 20.35 60.93
C GLY A 171 -2.90 20.07 62.35
N GLU A 172 -4.13 19.59 62.53
CA GLU A 172 -4.73 19.30 63.84
C GLU A 172 -4.19 18.01 64.47
N HIS A 173 -3.63 17.13 63.64
CA HIS A 173 -3.22 15.77 64.00
C HIS A 173 -1.71 15.51 63.98
N ARG A 174 -0.91 16.56 63.77
CA ARG A 174 0.54 16.47 63.92
C ARG A 174 0.92 16.13 65.36
N GLY A 175 1.81 15.15 65.52
CA GLY A 175 2.20 14.63 66.82
C GLY A 175 1.18 13.68 67.47
N HIS A 176 0.08 13.34 66.78
CA HIS A 176 -0.99 12.49 67.31
C HIS A 176 -0.99 11.08 66.68
N VAL A 177 -1.55 10.14 67.43
CA VAL A 177 -1.89 8.79 66.96
C VAL A 177 -3.40 8.68 66.84
N LEU A 178 -3.89 8.48 65.63
CA LEU A 178 -5.31 8.41 65.31
C LEU A 178 -5.79 6.97 65.41
N LEU A 179 -6.72 6.69 66.33
CA LEU A 179 -7.26 5.34 66.54
C LEU A 179 -8.53 5.18 65.70
N GLY A 180 -8.57 4.16 64.85
CA GLY A 180 -9.73 3.87 64.00
C GLY A 180 -9.95 2.39 63.77
N HIS A 181 -11.11 2.03 63.23
CA HIS A 181 -11.46 0.67 62.85
C HIS A 181 -12.31 0.67 61.57
N VAL A 182 -12.22 -0.40 60.79
CA VAL A 182 -12.80 -0.49 59.43
C VAL A 182 -13.82 -1.62 59.27
N ARG A 183 -13.97 -2.46 60.30
CA ARG A 183 -14.82 -3.63 60.38
C ARG A 183 -15.43 -3.72 61.78
N GLU A 184 -16.36 -4.66 61.96
CA GLU A 184 -16.83 -5.06 63.29
C GLU A 184 -15.66 -5.30 64.26
N SER A 185 -15.55 -4.42 65.25
CA SER A 185 -14.53 -4.43 66.30
C SER A 185 -15.21 -4.44 67.68
N ASN A 186 -14.43 -4.67 68.73
CA ASN A 186 -14.82 -4.44 70.13
C ASN A 186 -14.27 -3.10 70.65
N PHE A 187 -13.75 -2.25 69.75
CA PHE A 187 -13.31 -0.90 70.08
C PHE A 187 -14.22 0.16 69.44
N LYS A 188 -15.48 -0.16 69.10
CA LYS A 188 -16.35 0.74 68.32
C LYS A 188 -16.70 2.01 69.08
N SER A 189 -16.99 1.90 70.37
CA SER A 189 -17.40 3.05 71.19
C SER A 189 -16.23 3.97 71.57
N CYS A 190 -14.99 3.60 71.22
CA CYS A 190 -13.75 4.22 71.69
C CYS A 190 -12.66 4.33 70.59
N SER A 191 -13.05 4.23 69.32
CA SER A 191 -12.20 4.52 68.15
C SER A 191 -13.07 4.86 66.94
N VAL A 192 -12.52 5.59 65.97
CA VAL A 192 -13.31 6.12 64.84
C VAL A 192 -13.63 5.04 63.82
N TYR A 193 -14.90 4.87 63.48
CA TYR A 193 -15.28 4.02 62.34
C TYR A 193 -14.91 4.71 61.02
N LEU A 194 -14.10 4.04 60.21
CA LEU A 194 -13.70 4.50 58.88
C LEU A 194 -14.56 3.77 57.83
N PRO A 195 -15.47 4.47 57.13
CA PRO A 195 -16.36 3.87 56.13
C PRO A 195 -15.62 3.63 54.81
N CYS A 196 -14.64 2.73 54.83
CA CYS A 196 -13.78 2.44 53.69
C CYS A 196 -14.32 1.28 52.85
N GLU A 197 -14.17 1.38 51.52
CA GLU A 197 -14.22 0.21 50.65
C GLU A 197 -12.93 -0.61 50.84
N VAL A 198 -13.05 -1.81 51.39
CA VAL A 198 -11.92 -2.67 51.77
C VAL A 198 -11.78 -3.84 50.80
N GLN A 199 -10.68 -3.88 50.03
CA GLN A 199 -10.26 -5.08 49.30
C GLN A 199 -9.32 -5.92 50.19
N ASP A 200 -9.77 -7.13 50.52
CA ASP A 200 -9.04 -8.10 51.35
C ASP A 200 -9.26 -9.53 50.87
N ASN A 201 -9.07 -9.74 49.57
CA ASN A 201 -9.05 -11.07 48.96
C ASN A 201 -7.71 -11.76 49.24
N TRP A 202 -7.43 -12.07 50.51
CA TRP A 202 -6.18 -12.71 50.95
C TRP A 202 -6.09 -14.18 50.51
N ASN A 203 -7.21 -14.92 50.44
CA ASN A 203 -7.21 -16.34 50.07
C ASN A 203 -7.10 -16.55 48.54
N VAL A 204 -6.00 -16.06 47.95
CA VAL A 204 -5.70 -16.15 46.52
C VAL A 204 -4.25 -16.59 46.33
N THR A 205 -4.03 -17.75 45.71
CA THR A 205 -2.71 -18.35 45.45
C THR A 205 -2.03 -17.85 44.17
N ASP A 206 -2.72 -17.02 43.40
CA ASP A 206 -2.35 -16.57 42.06
C ASP A 206 -2.12 -15.06 42.09
N ALA A 207 -0.86 -14.64 41.86
CA ALA A 207 -0.46 -13.24 41.95
C ALA A 207 -1.15 -12.34 40.90
N GLU A 208 -1.45 -12.85 39.71
CA GLU A 208 -2.21 -12.11 38.69
C GLU A 208 -3.67 -11.88 39.14
N LYS A 209 -4.29 -12.90 39.73
CA LYS A 209 -5.65 -12.76 40.29
C LYS A 209 -5.68 -11.81 41.48
N LYS A 210 -4.70 -11.88 42.39
CA LYS A 210 -4.60 -10.93 43.51
C LYS A 210 -4.35 -9.51 43.00
N TRP A 211 -3.40 -9.35 42.08
CA TRP A 211 -3.13 -8.07 41.42
C TRP A 211 -4.37 -7.50 40.73
N LYS A 212 -5.19 -8.34 40.09
CA LYS A 212 -6.46 -7.89 39.52
C LYS A 212 -7.42 -7.34 40.58
N PHE A 213 -7.60 -8.00 41.74
CA PHE A 213 -8.43 -7.45 42.82
C PHE A 213 -7.86 -6.12 43.37
N VAL A 214 -6.54 -6.05 43.57
CA VAL A 214 -5.85 -4.82 44.01
C VAL A 214 -6.08 -3.68 43.01
N LYS A 215 -5.83 -3.94 41.73
CA LYS A 215 -5.95 -2.95 40.66
C LYS A 215 -7.40 -2.51 40.44
N ASP A 216 -8.36 -3.44 40.41
CA ASP A 216 -9.77 -3.12 40.21
C ASP A 216 -10.30 -2.23 41.37
N SER A 217 -9.86 -2.48 42.62
CA SER A 217 -10.17 -1.63 43.77
C SER A 217 -9.53 -0.23 43.65
N GLN A 218 -8.26 -0.16 43.23
CA GLN A 218 -7.53 1.09 43.04
C GLN A 218 -8.10 1.93 41.87
N ASP A 219 -8.55 1.28 40.80
CA ASP A 219 -9.29 1.92 39.72
C ASP A 219 -10.64 2.45 40.23
N GLY A 220 -11.33 1.69 41.07
CA GLY A 220 -12.56 2.13 41.74
C GLY A 220 -12.40 3.49 42.41
N MET A 221 -11.37 3.64 43.25
CA MET A 221 -11.00 4.91 43.88
C MET A 221 -10.78 6.06 42.88
N LEU A 222 -10.11 5.79 41.74
CA LEU A 222 -9.78 6.82 40.75
C LEU A 222 -10.98 7.28 39.91
N PHE A 223 -12.01 6.43 39.75
CA PHE A 223 -13.16 6.71 38.88
C PHE A 223 -14.47 6.97 39.65
N ALA A 224 -14.57 6.61 40.94
CA ALA A 224 -15.74 6.86 41.77
C ALA A 224 -15.73 8.27 42.37
N TYR A 225 -16.34 9.24 41.68
CA TYR A 225 -16.68 10.54 42.28
C TYR A 225 -17.81 10.35 43.31
N HIS A 226 -17.47 10.11 44.58
CA HIS A 226 -18.45 9.84 45.62
C HIS A 226 -18.76 11.10 46.46
N PRO A 227 -19.95 11.71 46.36
CA PRO A 227 -20.28 12.98 47.04
C PRO A 227 -20.42 12.86 48.57
N TYR A 228 -20.26 11.65 49.14
CA TYR A 228 -20.36 11.37 50.58
C TYR A 228 -19.10 10.67 51.16
N HIS A 229 -17.96 10.79 50.45
CA HIS A 229 -16.62 10.36 50.87
C HIS A 229 -16.41 8.83 50.89
N SER A 230 -15.64 8.32 49.92
CA SER A 230 -15.27 6.91 49.80
C SER A 230 -13.82 6.73 50.24
N CYS A 231 -13.58 6.33 51.48
CA CYS A 231 -12.24 5.87 51.90
C CYS A 231 -11.91 4.54 51.19
N TYR A 232 -10.63 4.25 50.94
CA TYR A 232 -10.19 2.98 50.36
C TYR A 232 -9.11 2.32 51.21
N ILE A 233 -9.24 0.99 51.40
CA ILE A 233 -8.17 0.15 51.95
C ILE A 233 -7.90 -1.01 51.02
N ASN A 234 -6.67 -1.09 50.54
CA ASN A 234 -6.24 -2.07 49.56
C ASN A 234 -5.18 -2.98 50.18
N TYR A 235 -5.59 -4.12 50.72
CA TYR A 235 -4.67 -5.11 51.28
C TYR A 235 -3.98 -5.88 50.15
N LEU A 236 -2.65 -5.82 50.11
CA LEU A 236 -1.82 -6.50 49.09
C LEU A 236 -1.57 -7.97 49.42
N ALA A 237 -1.77 -8.36 50.69
CA ALA A 237 -1.59 -9.72 51.21
C ALA A 237 -2.30 -10.80 50.35
N SER A 238 -1.63 -11.92 50.13
CA SER A 238 -2.11 -13.06 49.33
C SER A 238 -1.97 -14.38 50.10
N TYR A 239 -2.34 -15.52 49.50
CA TYR A 239 -2.41 -16.77 50.26
C TYR A 239 -1.01 -17.25 50.66
N ASN A 240 -0.73 -17.20 51.96
CA ASN A 240 0.44 -17.75 52.58
C ASN A 240 0.10 -19.16 53.15
N PRO A 241 0.58 -20.26 52.52
CA PRO A 241 0.17 -21.64 52.85
C PRO A 241 0.47 -22.05 54.29
N LEU A 242 1.55 -21.52 54.86
CA LEU A 242 1.98 -21.84 56.22
C LEU A 242 1.06 -21.32 57.31
N ILE A 243 0.17 -20.37 56.99
CA ILE A 243 -0.74 -19.75 57.94
C ILE A 243 -1.94 -20.66 58.26
N MET A 244 -2.23 -21.65 57.40
CA MET A 244 -3.30 -22.62 57.64
C MET A 244 -2.80 -24.02 58.03
N ASN A 245 -1.57 -24.39 57.64
CA ASN A 245 -0.97 -25.71 57.94
C ASN A 245 -0.26 -25.76 59.32
N TYR A 246 -0.96 -25.36 60.39
CA TYR A 246 -0.45 -25.35 61.78
C TYR A 246 -0.01 -26.72 62.35
N TRP A 247 -0.18 -27.81 61.58
CA TRP A 247 -0.06 -29.21 62.02
C TRP A 247 1.07 -30.00 61.36
N GLN A 248 1.94 -29.39 60.56
CA GLN A 248 3.13 -30.05 59.99
C GLN A 248 4.40 -29.19 60.19
N PRO A 249 5.09 -29.30 61.35
CA PRO A 249 6.24 -28.45 61.66
C PRO A 249 7.54 -28.84 60.92
N ASP A 250 7.63 -30.04 60.35
CA ASP A 250 8.91 -30.75 60.13
C ASP A 250 9.18 -31.22 58.68
N SER A 251 8.46 -30.70 57.67
CA SER A 251 8.83 -30.93 56.25
C SER A 251 9.71 -29.80 55.71
N ASP A 252 10.75 -30.15 54.95
CA ASP A 252 11.57 -29.20 54.18
C ASP A 252 10.71 -28.42 53.16
N ASP A 253 9.63 -29.04 52.67
CA ASP A 253 8.64 -28.45 51.75
C ASP A 253 8.09 -27.11 52.26
N GLY A 254 7.91 -26.97 53.58
CA GLY A 254 7.38 -25.74 54.18
C GLY A 254 8.27 -24.51 53.98
N ALA A 255 9.59 -24.70 53.84
CA ALA A 255 10.51 -23.59 53.58
C ALA A 255 10.41 -23.07 52.13
N ASP A 256 10.10 -23.94 51.18
CA ASP A 256 9.88 -23.57 49.77
C ASP A 256 8.46 -23.03 49.54
N GLU A 257 7.46 -23.54 50.26
CA GLU A 257 6.14 -22.91 50.33
C GLU A 257 6.17 -21.49 50.92
N LEU A 258 7.01 -21.22 51.94
CA LEU A 258 7.25 -19.86 52.45
C LEU A 258 7.81 -18.95 51.36
N LYS A 259 8.88 -19.39 50.67
CA LYS A 259 9.49 -18.63 49.57
C LYS A 259 8.47 -18.36 48.45
N LEU A 260 7.64 -19.34 48.11
CA LEU A 260 6.57 -19.18 47.12
C LEU A 260 5.49 -18.19 47.56
N GLY A 261 5.12 -18.16 48.85
CA GLY A 261 4.25 -17.13 49.41
C GLY A 261 4.88 -15.73 49.35
N MET A 262 6.13 -15.59 49.82
CA MET A 262 6.86 -14.33 49.80
C MET A 262 7.04 -13.78 48.38
N MET A 263 7.46 -14.60 47.40
CA MET A 263 7.63 -14.17 46.00
C MET A 263 6.33 -13.64 45.35
N ARG A 264 5.15 -14.07 45.82
CA ARG A 264 3.85 -13.55 45.37
C ARG A 264 3.53 -12.19 45.99
N ILE A 265 3.81 -12.03 47.29
CA ILE A 265 3.70 -10.76 48.00
C ILE A 265 4.61 -9.72 47.33
N GLU A 266 5.85 -10.10 47.00
CA GLU A 266 6.80 -9.24 46.30
C GLU A 266 6.28 -8.77 44.93
N ASP A 267 5.71 -9.67 44.12
CA ASP A 267 5.13 -9.34 42.80
C ASP A 267 3.97 -8.34 42.92
N VAL A 268 3.04 -8.55 43.87
CA VAL A 268 1.91 -7.63 44.09
C VAL A 268 2.38 -6.27 44.64
N ASN A 269 3.35 -6.26 45.56
CA ASN A 269 3.96 -5.05 46.11
C ASN A 269 4.65 -4.21 45.01
N GLU A 270 5.46 -4.83 44.16
CA GLU A 270 6.19 -4.16 43.07
C GLU A 270 5.23 -3.55 42.03
N ARG A 271 4.19 -4.29 41.64
CA ARG A 271 3.14 -3.79 40.75
C ARG A 271 2.41 -2.60 41.35
N MET A 272 2.07 -2.67 42.64
CA MET A 272 1.39 -1.58 43.32
C MET A 272 2.29 -0.34 43.42
N ALA A 273 3.57 -0.49 43.74
CA ALA A 273 4.54 0.62 43.76
C ALA A 273 4.70 1.30 42.38
N GLY A 274 4.54 0.55 41.28
CA GLY A 274 4.51 1.09 39.92
C GLY A 274 3.17 1.70 39.48
N TYR A 275 2.11 1.54 40.27
CA TYR A 275 0.73 1.89 39.92
C TYR A 275 0.11 2.96 40.81
N PHE A 276 0.54 3.07 42.07
CA PHE A 276 0.01 3.96 43.09
C PHE A 276 -0.04 5.42 42.61
N ARG A 277 -1.17 6.09 42.85
CA ARG A 277 -1.43 7.47 42.40
C ARG A 277 -1.97 8.29 43.55
N ASN A 278 -1.64 9.57 43.55
CA ASN A 278 -2.17 10.52 44.52
C ASN A 278 -3.70 10.66 44.35
N PRO A 279 -4.52 10.39 45.37
CA PRO A 279 -5.96 10.65 45.33
C PRO A 279 -6.22 12.15 45.32
N TYR A 280 -7.31 12.56 44.67
CA TYR A 280 -7.73 13.96 44.68
C TYR A 280 -8.50 14.30 45.97
N ASP A 281 -9.52 13.48 46.32
CA ASP A 281 -10.50 13.76 47.38
C ASP A 281 -10.88 12.53 48.26
N THR A 282 -9.98 11.56 48.40
CA THR A 282 -10.18 10.35 49.22
C THR A 282 -8.94 9.95 50.03
N LEU A 283 -9.17 9.31 51.19
CA LEU A 283 -8.14 8.64 51.98
C LEU A 283 -7.88 7.28 51.35
N ASP A 284 -6.70 7.13 50.77
CA ASP A 284 -6.21 5.89 50.17
C ASP A 284 -5.19 5.25 51.10
N MET A 285 -5.45 4.02 51.53
CA MET A 285 -4.54 3.25 52.40
C MET A 285 -4.16 1.92 51.75
N VAL A 286 -2.92 1.82 51.29
CA VAL A 286 -2.36 0.60 50.70
C VAL A 286 -1.63 -0.18 51.78
N VAL A 287 -2.16 -1.34 52.16
CA VAL A 287 -1.66 -2.11 53.31
C VAL A 287 -0.89 -3.33 52.81
N THR A 288 0.40 -3.39 53.14
CA THR A 288 1.36 -4.35 52.57
C THR A 288 1.97 -5.30 53.62
N GLU A 289 2.31 -6.51 53.18
CA GLU A 289 3.21 -7.43 53.88
C GLU A 289 4.62 -7.24 53.31
N PHE A 290 5.66 -7.28 54.16
CA PHE A 290 7.07 -7.14 53.77
C PHE A 290 7.32 -5.95 52.80
N PRO A 291 7.12 -4.69 53.25
CA PRO A 291 7.33 -3.51 52.41
C PRO A 291 8.75 -3.48 51.84
N ILE A 292 8.84 -3.43 50.50
CA ILE A 292 10.11 -3.48 49.76
C ILE A 292 10.52 -2.06 49.38
N PHE A 293 11.75 -1.70 49.76
CA PHE A 293 12.37 -0.43 49.40
C PHE A 293 13.51 -0.69 48.39
N GLY A 294 13.77 0.24 47.47
CA GLY A 294 14.85 0.07 46.46
C GLY A 294 14.47 -0.65 45.16
N GLY A 295 13.18 -0.72 44.81
CA GLY A 295 12.71 -1.28 43.53
C GLY A 295 13.01 -0.41 42.29
N LEU A 296 12.77 -0.94 41.07
CA LEU A 296 13.11 -0.25 39.82
C LEU A 296 12.41 1.10 39.62
N GLY A 297 13.23 2.15 39.47
CA GLY A 297 12.80 3.54 39.35
C GLY A 297 12.90 4.34 40.66
N GLN A 298 13.12 3.67 41.80
CA GLN A 298 13.36 4.35 43.08
C GLN A 298 14.66 5.15 43.07
N SER A 299 14.73 6.21 43.88
CA SER A 299 15.96 6.97 44.09
C SER A 299 17.02 6.11 44.75
N CYS A 300 18.28 6.25 44.32
CA CYS A 300 19.44 5.59 44.92
C CYS A 300 20.65 6.52 44.90
N SER A 301 21.62 6.23 45.76
CA SER A 301 22.94 6.88 45.81
C SER A 301 24.07 5.91 45.49
N ARG A 302 23.90 4.61 45.79
CA ARG A 302 24.82 3.51 45.49
C ARG A 302 24.06 2.25 45.06
N ASN A 303 24.78 1.25 44.55
CA ASN A 303 24.17 0.01 44.06
C ASN A 303 23.49 -0.80 45.18
N GLU A 304 23.99 -0.73 46.41
CA GLU A 304 23.42 -1.45 47.56
C GLU A 304 22.03 -0.91 47.97
N ASP A 305 21.67 0.30 47.53
CA ASP A 305 20.35 0.88 47.76
C ASP A 305 19.28 0.27 46.83
N CYS A 306 19.68 -0.50 45.81
CA CYS A 306 18.82 -1.15 44.83
C CYS A 306 18.63 -2.64 45.16
N LEU A 307 17.68 -2.93 46.06
CA LEU A 307 17.49 -4.27 46.62
C LEU A 307 16.92 -5.31 45.63
N LEU A 308 16.43 -4.89 44.46
CA LEU A 308 15.95 -5.81 43.43
C LEU A 308 17.12 -6.56 42.77
N LYS A 309 17.04 -7.90 42.73
CA LYS A 309 18.01 -8.75 42.04
C LYS A 309 18.20 -8.31 40.57
N ASN A 310 19.45 -8.28 40.11
CA ASN A 310 19.86 -7.83 38.78
C ASN A 310 19.59 -6.33 38.48
N SER A 311 19.59 -5.47 39.50
CA SER A 311 19.53 -4.01 39.35
C SER A 311 20.77 -3.28 39.89
N GLU A 312 21.00 -2.06 39.41
CA GLU A 312 22.10 -1.17 39.77
C GLU A 312 21.60 0.28 39.90
N CYS A 313 22.36 1.13 40.60
CA CYS A 313 22.06 2.55 40.70
C CYS A 313 22.67 3.32 39.53
N ARG A 314 21.86 3.65 38.51
CA ARG A 314 22.36 4.31 37.29
C ARG A 314 21.68 5.65 37.04
N GLY A 315 22.34 6.74 37.42
CA GLY A 315 21.81 8.11 37.34
C GLY A 315 20.76 8.35 38.41
N SER A 316 21.17 8.17 39.67
CA SER A 316 20.38 8.36 40.90
C SER A 316 19.05 7.60 40.96
N THR A 317 18.87 6.59 40.11
CA THR A 317 17.67 5.75 40.03
C THR A 317 18.03 4.29 39.79
N CYS A 318 17.36 3.37 40.48
CA CYS A 318 17.56 1.93 40.31
C CYS A 318 17.08 1.46 38.93
N LYS A 319 17.97 0.81 38.17
CA LYS A 319 17.74 0.34 36.79
C LYS A 319 18.27 -1.08 36.64
N CYS A 320 17.77 -1.85 35.68
CA CYS A 320 18.31 -3.18 35.42
C CYS A 320 19.75 -3.11 34.89
N LEU A 321 20.53 -4.13 35.27
CA LEU A 321 21.85 -4.41 34.72
C LEU A 321 21.80 -4.61 33.20
N ALA A 322 22.96 -4.55 32.55
CA ALA A 322 23.08 -4.89 31.13
C ALA A 322 22.62 -6.34 30.87
N ASN A 323 21.93 -6.56 29.74
CA ASN A 323 21.23 -7.81 29.41
C ASN A 323 20.09 -8.19 30.38
N PHE A 324 19.50 -7.23 31.10
CA PHE A 324 18.24 -7.42 31.83
C PHE A 324 17.21 -6.36 31.44
N ILE A 325 15.94 -6.74 31.36
CA ILE A 325 14.82 -5.87 31.03
C ILE A 325 13.83 -5.80 32.18
N LYS A 326 13.21 -4.62 32.38
CA LYS A 326 12.08 -4.47 33.31
C LYS A 326 10.85 -5.16 32.74
N LEU A 327 10.43 -6.24 33.37
CA LEU A 327 9.18 -6.95 33.08
C LEU A 327 8.48 -7.22 34.43
N ASP A 328 7.22 -6.84 34.56
CA ASP A 328 6.39 -7.06 35.76
C ASP A 328 7.06 -6.64 37.08
N GLY A 329 7.73 -5.48 37.07
CA GLY A 329 8.47 -4.94 38.23
C GLY A 329 9.91 -5.44 38.36
N LYS A 330 10.22 -6.61 37.79
CA LYS A 330 11.48 -7.36 37.99
C LYS A 330 12.48 -7.16 36.85
N CYS A 331 13.77 -7.40 37.12
CA CYS A 331 14.82 -7.42 36.12
C CYS A 331 14.99 -8.85 35.58
N MET A 332 14.31 -9.14 34.46
CA MET A 332 14.33 -10.44 33.81
C MET A 332 15.49 -10.52 32.79
N PRO A 333 16.22 -11.64 32.71
CA PRO A 333 17.35 -11.76 31.79
C PRO A 333 16.89 -11.75 30.33
N LEU A 334 17.61 -10.97 29.52
CA LEU A 334 17.62 -11.07 28.07
C LEU A 334 18.58 -12.18 27.63
N ILE A 335 18.73 -12.41 26.32
CA ILE A 335 19.73 -13.37 25.83
C ILE A 335 21.13 -12.86 26.22
N GLY A 336 21.94 -13.73 26.83
CA GLY A 336 23.22 -13.35 27.45
C GLY A 336 23.13 -12.73 28.84
N GLY A 337 21.94 -12.56 29.43
CA GLY A 337 21.75 -12.29 30.86
C GLY A 337 21.93 -13.56 31.70
N THR A 338 22.38 -13.44 32.95
CA THR A 338 22.59 -14.60 33.84
C THR A 338 21.27 -15.19 34.34
N CYS A 339 21.24 -16.52 34.50
CA CYS A 339 20.08 -17.29 34.95
C CYS A 339 20.52 -18.44 35.87
N GLU A 340 19.61 -18.91 36.73
CA GLU A 340 19.82 -20.04 37.63
C GLU A 340 18.97 -21.26 37.22
N LYS A 341 17.81 -21.01 36.59
CA LYS A 341 16.88 -22.05 36.11
C LYS A 341 16.19 -21.64 34.80
N GLU A 342 15.63 -22.62 34.10
CA GLU A 342 14.93 -22.44 32.81
C GLU A 342 13.84 -21.36 32.85
N ASP A 343 13.04 -21.30 33.93
CA ASP A 343 11.93 -20.35 34.08
C ASP A 343 12.38 -18.87 34.18
N ASP A 344 13.64 -18.61 34.47
CA ASP A 344 14.19 -17.25 34.47
C ASP A 344 14.26 -16.69 33.03
N CYS A 345 14.52 -17.57 32.06
CA CYS A 345 14.70 -17.22 30.65
C CYS A 345 13.35 -17.14 29.90
N ARG A 346 12.59 -16.08 30.20
CA ARG A 346 11.24 -15.81 29.63
C ARG A 346 11.18 -15.67 28.10
N ILE A 347 12.31 -15.51 27.42
CA ILE A 347 12.36 -15.35 25.97
C ILE A 347 12.00 -16.68 25.29
N VAL A 348 11.15 -16.62 24.27
CA VAL A 348 10.72 -17.83 23.56
C VAL A 348 11.90 -18.46 22.84
N ASN A 349 12.04 -19.78 23.02
CA ASN A 349 13.15 -20.60 22.52
C ASN A 349 14.53 -20.30 23.12
N THR A 350 14.61 -19.69 24.31
CA THR A 350 15.82 -19.78 25.13
C THR A 350 15.87 -21.04 25.99
N ASN A 351 17.05 -21.32 26.55
CA ASN A 351 17.30 -22.24 27.65
C ASN A 351 18.32 -21.63 28.63
N CYS A 352 18.41 -22.14 29.85
CA CYS A 352 19.35 -21.66 30.87
C CYS A 352 20.58 -22.55 30.99
N ASP A 353 21.76 -21.98 30.77
CA ASP A 353 23.06 -22.64 30.94
C ASP A 353 24.03 -21.64 31.59
N GLY A 354 23.69 -21.22 32.81
CA GLY A 354 24.30 -20.10 33.56
C GLY A 354 23.99 -18.70 33.00
N VAL A 355 23.72 -18.62 31.71
CA VAL A 355 23.15 -17.47 30.99
C VAL A 355 22.04 -17.94 30.07
N CYS A 356 21.06 -17.08 29.77
CA CYS A 356 20.01 -17.39 28.81
C CYS A 356 20.61 -17.45 27.40
N LYS A 357 20.56 -18.63 26.78
CA LYS A 357 21.05 -18.89 25.41
C LYS A 357 19.89 -19.29 24.51
N CYS A 358 20.03 -19.09 23.20
CA CYS A 358 19.06 -19.63 22.25
C CYS A 358 19.26 -21.14 22.08
N ARG A 359 18.16 -21.88 21.94
CA ARG A 359 18.18 -23.32 21.65
C ARG A 359 18.87 -23.63 20.32
N GLU A 360 19.33 -24.88 20.18
CA GLU A 360 20.08 -25.34 19.01
C GLU A 360 19.40 -25.00 17.68
N GLY A 361 20.17 -24.49 16.72
CA GLY A 361 19.68 -24.01 15.42
C GLY A 361 19.22 -22.53 15.40
N LEU A 362 19.15 -21.87 16.56
CA LEU A 362 18.75 -20.46 16.68
C LEU A 362 19.92 -19.57 17.14
N GLY A 363 19.81 -18.25 16.93
CA GLY A 363 20.80 -17.25 17.35
C GLY A 363 20.15 -15.98 17.92
N PRO A 364 20.86 -15.17 18.73
CA PRO A 364 20.30 -13.94 19.30
C PRO A 364 19.95 -12.88 18.25
N ALA A 365 18.88 -12.12 18.50
CA ALA A 365 18.60 -10.81 17.89
C ALA A 365 19.71 -9.80 18.16
N GLU A 366 19.85 -8.74 17.35
CA GLU A 366 20.87 -7.69 17.60
C GLU A 366 20.68 -6.96 18.94
N ASP A 367 19.44 -6.92 19.45
CA ASP A 367 19.08 -6.33 20.74
C ASP A 367 18.96 -7.36 21.89
N ASN A 368 19.31 -8.62 21.64
CA ASN A 368 19.17 -9.75 22.57
C ASN A 368 17.73 -10.02 23.08
N THR A 369 16.68 -9.45 22.47
CA THR A 369 15.29 -9.58 22.97
C THR A 369 14.56 -10.84 22.50
N TYR A 370 15.04 -11.53 21.47
CA TYR A 370 14.46 -12.78 20.99
C TYR A 370 15.43 -13.66 20.18
N CYS A 371 15.09 -14.94 20.03
CA CYS A 371 15.88 -15.90 19.24
C CYS A 371 15.44 -15.95 17.77
N ARG A 372 16.37 -15.64 16.88
CA ARG A 372 16.26 -15.72 15.42
C ARG A 372 16.50 -17.14 14.93
N ASP A 373 15.80 -17.53 13.87
CA ASP A 373 16.01 -18.80 13.18
C ASP A 373 17.20 -18.69 12.21
N ASN A 374 18.30 -19.38 12.48
CA ASN A 374 19.47 -19.38 11.58
C ASN A 374 19.25 -20.23 10.32
N THR A 375 18.13 -20.96 10.23
CA THR A 375 17.72 -21.73 9.04
C THR A 375 16.84 -20.94 8.07
N ILE A 376 16.53 -19.68 8.39
CA ILE A 376 15.59 -18.82 7.68
C ILE A 376 15.95 -18.62 6.19
N ARG A 377 14.91 -18.55 5.35
CA ARG A 377 15.02 -18.40 3.89
C ARG A 377 13.99 -17.40 3.40
N ILE A 378 14.14 -16.95 2.15
CA ILE A 378 13.10 -16.16 1.48
C ILE A 378 11.78 -16.97 1.47
N GLY A 379 10.71 -16.36 1.94
CA GLY A 379 9.40 -17.00 2.14
C GLY A 379 9.14 -17.56 3.54
N SER A 380 10.15 -17.73 4.40
CA SER A 380 9.95 -18.06 5.82
C SER A 380 9.19 -16.95 6.55
N SER A 381 8.42 -17.32 7.58
CA SER A 381 7.90 -16.35 8.56
C SER A 381 9.05 -15.64 9.27
N CYS A 382 8.85 -14.39 9.64
CA CYS A 382 9.85 -13.57 10.32
C CYS A 382 9.24 -12.54 11.26
N LYS A 383 10.05 -12.00 12.16
CA LYS A 383 9.81 -10.79 12.94
C LYS A 383 11.05 -9.89 12.84
N GLY A 384 10.90 -8.59 13.08
CA GLY A 384 12.03 -7.68 13.24
C GLY A 384 13.09 -7.78 12.14
N ASP A 385 14.29 -8.22 12.53
CA ASP A 385 15.50 -8.23 11.71
C ASP A 385 15.94 -9.64 11.25
N ASP A 386 15.12 -10.69 11.41
CA ASP A 386 15.51 -12.10 11.15
C ASP A 386 16.15 -12.33 9.78
N CYS A 387 15.64 -11.61 8.78
CA CYS A 387 16.05 -11.73 7.40
C CYS A 387 17.43 -11.08 7.11
N ASN A 388 18.06 -10.39 8.08
CA ASN A 388 19.39 -9.78 7.91
C ASN A 388 20.48 -10.82 7.59
N SER A 389 20.29 -12.06 8.04
CA SER A 389 21.13 -13.21 7.68
C SER A 389 21.14 -13.51 6.17
N ILE A 390 20.09 -13.10 5.44
CA ILE A 390 19.99 -13.23 3.98
C ILE A 390 20.37 -11.89 3.35
N ARG A 391 21.49 -11.85 2.64
CA ARG A 391 21.97 -10.65 1.94
C ARG A 391 20.84 -10.06 1.07
N ASN A 392 20.56 -8.77 1.28
CA ASN A 392 19.51 -8.00 0.60
C ASN A 392 18.06 -8.48 0.83
N ALA A 393 17.75 -9.16 1.93
CA ALA A 393 16.37 -9.42 2.36
C ALA A 393 15.88 -8.42 3.43
N VAL A 394 14.57 -8.43 3.68
CA VAL A 394 13.86 -7.70 4.74
C VAL A 394 12.65 -8.50 5.22
N CYS A 395 12.30 -8.35 6.50
CA CYS A 395 11.04 -8.87 7.01
C CYS A 395 9.89 -7.93 6.62
N LYS A 396 8.90 -8.43 5.87
CA LYS A 396 7.78 -7.59 5.39
C LYS A 396 6.46 -8.35 5.39
N GLU A 397 5.37 -7.62 5.58
CA GLU A 397 4.01 -8.17 5.50
C GLU A 397 3.78 -8.89 4.16
N ALA A 398 3.25 -10.10 4.20
CA ALA A 398 2.88 -10.84 3.01
C ALA A 398 1.56 -10.27 2.43
N LYS A 399 1.55 -9.90 1.14
CA LYS A 399 0.32 -9.42 0.48
C LYS A 399 -0.76 -10.51 0.55
N ARG A 400 -1.86 -10.25 1.25
CA ARG A 400 -3.05 -11.11 1.25
C ARG A 400 -3.51 -11.38 -0.19
N ARG A 401 -3.58 -12.65 -0.61
CA ARG A 401 -4.45 -13.04 -1.73
C ARG A 401 -5.88 -13.10 -1.20
N SER A 402 -6.77 -12.31 -1.78
CA SER A 402 -8.18 -12.28 -1.39
C SER A 402 -8.92 -13.50 -1.93
N LEU A 403 -9.22 -14.47 -1.07
CA LEU A 403 -10.50 -15.19 -1.00
C LEU A 403 -10.48 -16.17 0.19
N LEU A 404 -11.66 -16.37 0.79
CA LEU A 404 -11.94 -17.17 1.99
C LEU A 404 -11.40 -16.62 3.33
N SER A 405 -12.29 -15.89 4.00
CA SER A 405 -12.20 -15.52 5.40
C SER A 405 -12.71 -16.65 6.31
N SER A 406 -11.81 -17.32 7.02
CA SER A 406 -12.04 -17.80 8.40
C SER A 406 -10.82 -18.57 8.91
N LEU A 407 -10.07 -17.96 9.83
CA LEU A 407 -9.34 -18.58 10.95
C LEU A 407 -8.50 -17.49 11.64
N LYS A 408 -8.37 -17.57 12.96
CA LYS A 408 -7.46 -16.71 13.74
C LYS A 408 -6.03 -17.22 13.52
N GLU A 409 -5.39 -16.85 12.43
CA GLU A 409 -3.93 -17.00 12.32
C GLU A 409 -3.25 -16.12 13.39
N LYS A 410 -2.33 -16.73 14.16
CA LYS A 410 -1.47 -16.01 15.12
C LYS A 410 -0.62 -15.00 14.35
N GLU A 411 -0.30 -13.86 14.95
CA GLU A 411 0.44 -12.76 14.28
C GLU A 411 1.73 -13.20 13.57
N ASN A 412 2.35 -14.29 14.03
CA ASN A 412 3.60 -14.86 13.54
C ASN A 412 3.55 -15.50 12.11
N THR A 413 2.41 -15.50 11.42
CA THR A 413 2.33 -15.90 9.98
C THR A 413 2.25 -14.72 9.02
N ARG A 414 2.04 -13.50 9.54
CA ARG A 414 1.69 -12.31 8.75
C ARG A 414 2.88 -11.68 8.02
N PHE A 415 4.07 -11.79 8.60
CA PHE A 415 5.33 -11.23 8.08
C PHE A 415 6.23 -12.34 7.56
N LYS A 416 6.86 -12.11 6.40
CA LYS A 416 7.73 -13.08 5.72
C LYS A 416 8.99 -12.43 5.17
N CYS A 417 10.10 -13.18 5.13
CA CYS A 417 11.32 -12.71 4.49
C CYS A 417 11.11 -12.55 2.99
N GLN A 418 11.32 -11.33 2.51
CA GLN A 418 11.19 -10.92 1.12
C GLN A 418 12.47 -10.20 0.72
N CYS A 419 12.83 -10.25 -0.56
CA CYS A 419 13.93 -9.43 -1.04
C CYS A 419 13.61 -7.93 -0.89
N LYS A 420 14.65 -7.13 -0.64
CA LYS A 420 14.57 -5.66 -0.62
C LYS A 420 13.97 -5.14 -1.93
N PRO A 421 13.42 -3.92 -1.95
CA PRO A 421 13.18 -3.21 -3.19
C PRO A 421 14.38 -3.35 -4.13
N ASP A 422 14.09 -3.57 -5.41
CA ASP A 422 15.08 -3.69 -6.48
C ASP A 422 15.89 -5.00 -6.48
N HIS A 423 15.48 -5.98 -5.66
CA HIS A 423 16.07 -7.31 -5.61
C HIS A 423 15.02 -8.42 -5.80
N TYR A 424 15.47 -9.60 -6.21
CA TYR A 424 14.67 -10.78 -6.47
C TYR A 424 15.35 -12.04 -5.93
N GLN A 425 14.57 -13.10 -5.67
CA GLN A 425 15.12 -14.34 -5.12
C GLN A 425 15.89 -15.11 -6.20
N LEU A 426 17.18 -15.34 -5.95
CA LEU A 426 18.03 -16.21 -6.74
C LEU A 426 18.57 -17.32 -5.84
N GLY A 427 17.94 -18.49 -5.92
CA GLY A 427 18.23 -19.62 -5.02
C GLY A 427 17.93 -19.26 -3.55
N LYS A 428 18.99 -19.10 -2.75
CA LYS A 428 18.92 -18.73 -1.32
C LYS A 428 19.17 -17.25 -1.04
N GLU A 429 19.65 -16.47 -2.02
CA GLU A 429 20.02 -15.06 -1.85
C GLU A 429 19.06 -14.12 -2.60
N CYS A 430 19.20 -12.81 -2.35
CA CYS A 430 18.50 -11.76 -3.09
C CYS A 430 19.46 -11.05 -4.06
N ALA A 431 19.42 -11.46 -5.32
CA ALA A 431 20.13 -10.82 -6.43
C ALA A 431 19.43 -9.52 -6.84
N LYS A 432 20.17 -8.60 -7.46
CA LYS A 432 19.62 -7.30 -7.89
C LYS A 432 18.97 -7.44 -9.27
N PHE A 433 17.84 -6.80 -9.50
CA PHE A 433 17.30 -6.67 -10.86
C PHE A 433 18.25 -5.84 -11.73
N ALA A 434 18.35 -6.21 -13.00
CA ALA A 434 18.92 -5.34 -14.03
C ALA A 434 18.14 -4.01 -14.09
N LYS A 435 18.85 -2.92 -14.38
CA LYS A 435 18.29 -1.58 -14.56
C LYS A 435 17.96 -1.29 -16.02
N GLY A 436 18.82 -1.72 -16.94
CA GLY A 436 18.71 -1.50 -18.37
C GLY A 436 18.96 -2.75 -19.21
N LEU A 437 18.87 -2.62 -20.52
CA LEU A 437 19.27 -3.69 -21.44
C LEU A 437 20.81 -3.77 -21.48
N LYS A 438 21.34 -4.93 -21.84
CA LYS A 438 22.78 -5.27 -21.77
C LYS A 438 23.37 -5.32 -20.35
N ASP A 439 22.64 -4.92 -19.30
CA ASP A 439 23.01 -5.24 -17.91
C ASP A 439 23.12 -6.76 -17.72
N LYS A 440 24.03 -7.17 -16.83
CA LYS A 440 24.21 -8.58 -16.46
C LYS A 440 22.97 -9.13 -15.75
N CYS A 441 22.64 -10.38 -16.05
CA CYS A 441 21.56 -11.12 -15.42
C CYS A 441 21.98 -12.58 -15.19
N GLU A 442 21.47 -13.20 -14.14
CA GLU A 442 21.87 -14.54 -13.72
C GLU A 442 20.81 -15.61 -14.02
N ASP A 443 19.55 -15.19 -14.21
CA ASP A 443 18.43 -16.08 -14.53
C ASP A 443 17.33 -15.36 -15.32
N ARG A 444 16.21 -16.05 -15.58
CA ARG A 444 15.06 -15.48 -16.32
C ARG A 444 14.35 -14.34 -15.58
N VAL A 445 14.51 -14.20 -14.26
CA VAL A 445 13.82 -13.21 -13.44
C VAL A 445 14.61 -11.89 -13.34
N GLY A 446 15.93 -11.91 -13.48
CA GLY A 446 16.79 -10.72 -13.36
C GLY A 446 16.41 -9.53 -14.24
N CYS A 447 15.81 -9.77 -15.41
CA CYS A 447 15.35 -8.72 -16.33
C CYS A 447 13.86 -8.36 -16.19
N ALA A 448 13.12 -8.95 -15.25
CA ALA A 448 11.65 -8.83 -15.18
C ALA A 448 11.11 -7.41 -14.94
N ARG A 449 11.98 -6.45 -14.58
CA ARG A 449 11.66 -5.03 -14.46
C ARG A 449 11.73 -4.24 -15.76
N ILE A 450 12.37 -4.79 -16.80
CA ILE A 450 12.47 -4.19 -18.12
C ILE A 450 11.36 -4.84 -18.98
N PRO A 451 10.23 -4.15 -19.26
CA PRO A 451 9.10 -4.76 -19.93
C PRO A 451 9.49 -5.31 -21.30
N GLY A 452 9.00 -6.51 -21.64
CA GLY A 452 9.30 -7.14 -22.92
C GLY A 452 10.71 -7.74 -23.07
N SER A 453 11.52 -7.78 -22.01
CA SER A 453 12.87 -8.38 -22.03
C SER A 453 12.94 -9.81 -21.44
N ARG A 454 14.09 -10.45 -21.62
CA ARG A 454 14.52 -11.69 -20.96
C ARG A 454 16.03 -11.66 -20.73
N CYS A 455 16.51 -12.45 -19.78
CA CYS A 455 17.94 -12.77 -19.71
C CYS A 455 18.30 -13.71 -20.86
N ASP A 456 19.28 -13.33 -21.67
CA ASP A 456 19.83 -14.19 -22.71
C ASP A 456 20.81 -15.21 -22.11
N LYS A 457 20.69 -16.46 -22.55
CA LYS A 457 21.44 -17.60 -21.99
C LYS A 457 22.91 -17.65 -22.41
N VAL A 458 23.30 -16.92 -23.46
CA VAL A 458 24.65 -16.98 -24.03
C VAL A 458 25.47 -15.79 -23.54
N SER A 459 24.92 -14.58 -23.69
CA SER A 459 25.58 -13.34 -23.24
C SER A 459 25.46 -13.08 -21.75
N MET A 460 24.52 -13.73 -21.04
CA MET A 460 24.18 -13.44 -19.63
C MET A 460 23.79 -11.97 -19.41
N THR A 461 23.11 -11.38 -20.40
CA THR A 461 22.63 -9.98 -20.36
C THR A 461 21.15 -9.84 -20.72
N CYS A 462 20.52 -8.76 -20.28
CA CYS A 462 19.12 -8.48 -20.60
C CYS A 462 18.95 -8.04 -22.05
N GLN A 463 18.11 -8.77 -22.78
CA GLN A 463 17.79 -8.55 -24.19
C GLN A 463 16.28 -8.57 -24.42
N CYS A 464 15.80 -7.95 -25.49
CA CYS A 464 14.39 -8.00 -25.84
C CYS A 464 13.93 -9.43 -26.20
N LEU A 465 12.71 -9.78 -25.79
CA LEU A 465 12.02 -10.97 -26.28
C LEU A 465 11.80 -10.83 -27.79
N GLU A 466 11.81 -11.94 -28.52
CA GLU A 466 11.72 -12.03 -29.98
C GLU A 466 10.53 -11.27 -30.63
N LYS A 467 9.44 -11.07 -29.88
CA LYS A 467 8.25 -10.28 -30.29
C LYS A 467 8.38 -8.78 -29.97
N TYR A 468 9.57 -8.32 -29.59
CA TYR A 468 9.94 -6.94 -29.31
C TYR A 468 11.26 -6.58 -30.04
N PHE A 469 11.58 -5.29 -30.11
CA PHE A 469 12.81 -4.74 -30.68
C PHE A 469 13.39 -3.65 -29.76
N TYR A 470 14.65 -3.29 -29.98
CA TYR A 470 15.36 -2.27 -29.23
C TYR A 470 15.18 -0.90 -29.89
N GLN A 471 15.14 0.18 -29.11
CA GLN A 471 15.01 1.51 -29.69
C GLN A 471 15.81 2.58 -28.92
N VAL A 472 15.31 3.06 -27.77
CA VAL A 472 15.93 4.09 -26.93
C VAL A 472 15.58 3.82 -25.46
N GLU A 473 16.35 4.37 -24.51
CA GLU A 473 16.10 4.31 -23.05
C GLU A 473 15.83 2.89 -22.50
N ASP A 474 16.63 1.91 -22.94
CA ASP A 474 16.58 0.51 -22.49
C ASP A 474 15.19 -0.16 -22.53
N THR A 475 14.30 0.35 -23.38
CA THR A 475 12.92 -0.12 -23.48
C THR A 475 12.73 -1.00 -24.70
N CYS A 476 12.08 -2.16 -24.49
CA CYS A 476 11.71 -3.07 -25.56
C CYS A 476 10.32 -2.73 -26.09
N PHE A 477 10.23 -2.30 -27.34
CA PHE A 477 8.95 -2.00 -28.01
C PHE A 477 8.43 -3.22 -28.75
N LYS A 478 7.11 -3.45 -28.71
CA LYS A 478 6.51 -4.66 -29.29
C LYS A 478 6.50 -4.53 -30.81
N LYS A 479 7.01 -5.55 -31.52
CA LYS A 479 6.93 -5.59 -32.99
C LYS A 479 5.45 -5.59 -33.43
N ALA A 480 5.16 -4.83 -34.47
CA ALA A 480 3.83 -4.72 -35.06
C ALA A 480 3.29 -6.10 -35.47
N LYS A 481 1.96 -6.25 -35.42
CA LYS A 481 1.28 -7.48 -35.80
C LYS A 481 0.81 -7.48 -37.26
N GLY A 482 0.58 -6.30 -37.83
CA GLY A 482 0.11 -6.07 -39.18
C GLY A 482 0.21 -4.58 -39.53
N LEU A 483 -0.21 -4.22 -40.74
CA LEU A 483 -0.21 -2.84 -41.21
C LEU A 483 -1.15 -1.95 -40.39
N GLY A 484 -0.82 -0.66 -40.30
CA GLY A 484 -1.55 0.33 -39.48
C GLY A 484 -1.30 0.22 -37.97
N ASN A 485 -0.58 -0.80 -37.48
CA ASN A 485 -0.11 -0.82 -36.10
C ASN A 485 0.96 0.27 -35.87
N GLU A 486 0.99 0.82 -34.65
CA GLU A 486 2.00 1.78 -34.22
C GLU A 486 3.43 1.22 -34.34
N CYS A 487 4.34 2.09 -34.77
CA CYS A 487 5.78 1.86 -34.84
C CYS A 487 6.52 3.18 -34.54
N LYS A 488 7.86 3.11 -34.52
CA LYS A 488 8.75 4.29 -34.40
C LYS A 488 9.98 4.22 -35.29
N THR A 489 10.41 3.01 -35.65
CA THR A 489 11.48 2.70 -36.61
C THR A 489 11.06 1.46 -37.38
N ASP A 490 11.74 1.19 -38.50
CA ASP A 490 11.46 0.04 -39.37
C ASP A 490 11.65 -1.31 -38.65
N GLU A 491 12.48 -1.36 -37.60
CA GLU A 491 12.63 -2.53 -36.72
C GLU A 491 11.30 -2.98 -36.08
N GLY A 492 10.35 -2.04 -35.90
CA GLY A 492 9.00 -2.35 -35.44
C GLY A 492 8.16 -3.09 -36.47
N CYS A 493 8.43 -2.91 -37.76
CA CYS A 493 7.63 -3.45 -38.86
C CYS A 493 8.22 -4.73 -39.48
N THR A 494 9.40 -5.21 -39.07
CA THR A 494 10.11 -6.38 -39.66
C THR A 494 9.38 -7.74 -39.56
N LYS A 495 8.16 -7.79 -39.05
CA LYS A 495 7.29 -8.98 -39.11
C LYS A 495 6.29 -8.95 -40.26
N ILE A 496 6.29 -7.85 -41.02
CA ILE A 496 5.42 -7.61 -42.17
C ILE A 496 6.37 -7.42 -43.35
N ASP A 497 6.36 -8.36 -44.29
CA ASP A 497 7.25 -8.29 -45.45
C ASP A 497 6.92 -7.05 -46.29
N ASN A 498 7.98 -6.35 -46.74
CA ASN A 498 7.90 -5.11 -47.52
C ASN A 498 7.15 -3.94 -46.85
N ALA A 499 7.08 -3.93 -45.51
CA ALA A 499 6.64 -2.78 -44.74
C ALA A 499 7.81 -1.93 -44.18
N GLU A 500 7.52 -0.68 -43.87
CA GLU A 500 8.40 0.29 -43.20
C GLU A 500 7.58 1.21 -42.27
N CYS A 501 8.26 2.01 -41.44
CA CYS A 501 7.59 2.83 -40.43
C CYS A 501 7.39 4.27 -40.89
N LEU A 502 6.18 4.58 -41.39
CA LEU A 502 5.81 5.91 -41.88
C LEU A 502 4.74 6.53 -40.97
N ASP A 503 4.95 7.79 -40.58
CA ASP A 503 4.06 8.55 -39.69
C ASP A 503 3.70 7.84 -38.38
N ASN A 504 4.66 7.11 -37.79
CA ASN A 504 4.49 6.26 -36.61
C ASN A 504 3.57 5.03 -36.81
N THR A 505 3.31 4.60 -38.05
CA THR A 505 2.53 3.39 -38.36
C THR A 505 3.24 2.50 -39.37
N CYS A 506 3.08 1.18 -39.27
CA CYS A 506 3.62 0.27 -40.26
C CYS A 506 2.82 0.36 -41.56
N GLN A 507 3.45 0.84 -42.62
CA GLN A 507 2.88 1.01 -43.95
C GLN A 507 3.69 0.22 -44.97
N CYS A 508 3.12 -0.01 -46.16
CA CYS A 508 3.88 -0.65 -47.24
C CYS A 508 4.89 0.33 -47.83
N LYS A 509 6.06 -0.20 -48.23
CA LYS A 509 7.09 0.54 -48.96
C LYS A 509 6.55 1.08 -50.28
N GLU A 510 7.16 2.14 -50.82
CA GLU A 510 6.73 2.87 -52.02
C GLU A 510 6.39 2.01 -53.27
N GLU A 511 7.02 0.85 -53.43
CA GLU A 511 6.75 -0.11 -54.53
C GLU A 511 5.61 -1.11 -54.25
N PHE A 512 4.94 -0.99 -53.11
CA PHE A 512 3.96 -1.94 -52.62
C PHE A 512 2.67 -1.26 -52.14
N TYR A 513 1.55 -1.97 -52.25
CA TYR A 513 0.24 -1.57 -51.74
C TYR A 513 -0.30 -2.57 -50.72
N ASN A 514 -1.12 -2.07 -49.80
CA ASN A 514 -1.82 -2.89 -48.82
C ASN A 514 -3.05 -3.55 -49.46
N TRP A 515 -3.08 -4.89 -49.48
CA TRP A 515 -4.31 -5.66 -49.67
C TRP A 515 -4.46 -6.66 -48.53
N GLU A 516 -5.60 -6.59 -47.82
CA GLU A 516 -5.94 -7.41 -46.64
C GLU A 516 -4.85 -7.49 -45.54
N GLY A 517 -4.01 -6.46 -45.41
CA GLY A 517 -2.94 -6.40 -44.40
C GLY A 517 -1.58 -6.93 -44.86
N VAL A 518 -1.44 -7.27 -46.15
CA VAL A 518 -0.20 -7.74 -46.78
C VAL A 518 0.24 -6.74 -47.85
N CYS A 519 1.56 -6.53 -47.96
CA CYS A 519 2.14 -5.62 -48.96
C CYS A 519 2.44 -6.35 -50.28
N TYR A 520 1.58 -6.14 -51.27
CA TYR A 520 1.76 -6.65 -52.64
C TYR A 520 2.48 -5.62 -53.49
N LYS A 521 3.38 -6.07 -54.37
CA LYS A 521 4.03 -5.14 -55.32
C LYS A 521 2.99 -4.60 -56.30
N TYR A 522 3.03 -3.31 -56.61
CA TYR A 522 2.25 -2.76 -57.73
C TYR A 522 2.61 -3.46 -59.04
N ALA A 523 1.63 -3.56 -59.96
CA ALA A 523 1.85 -4.07 -61.31
C ALA A 523 2.70 -3.08 -62.12
N ASP A 524 3.74 -3.60 -62.77
CA ASP A 524 4.58 -2.85 -63.73
C ASP A 524 3.99 -2.91 -65.15
N ASN A 525 3.14 -3.91 -65.44
CA ASN A 525 2.62 -4.20 -66.78
C ASN A 525 1.12 -4.55 -66.77
N LEU A 526 0.44 -4.32 -67.91
CA LEU A 526 -0.91 -4.82 -68.14
C LEU A 526 -0.91 -6.35 -68.24
N GLY A 527 -1.98 -6.98 -67.76
CA GLY A 527 -2.10 -8.44 -67.65
C GLY A 527 -1.39 -9.05 -66.44
N GLU A 528 -0.64 -8.28 -65.64
CA GLU A 528 -0.13 -8.75 -64.35
C GLU A 528 -1.25 -8.91 -63.31
N ILE A 529 -1.01 -9.80 -62.35
CA ILE A 529 -1.95 -10.12 -61.27
C ILE A 529 -2.07 -8.92 -60.32
N CYS A 530 -3.30 -8.58 -59.95
CA CYS A 530 -3.61 -7.45 -59.09
C CYS A 530 -4.72 -7.77 -58.10
N TYR A 531 -4.80 -6.94 -57.06
CA TYR A 531 -5.93 -6.86 -56.16
C TYR A 531 -6.28 -5.39 -55.95
N ASN A 532 -7.56 -5.00 -56.06
CA ASN A 532 -8.04 -3.63 -55.84
C ASN A 532 -7.16 -2.55 -56.54
N ASP A 533 -6.40 -1.76 -55.76
CA ASP A 533 -5.51 -0.69 -56.23
C ASP A 533 -4.21 -1.15 -56.90
N GLY A 534 -3.99 -2.45 -57.11
CA GLY A 534 -2.71 -2.98 -57.60
C GLY A 534 -2.24 -2.45 -58.97
N CYS A 535 -3.15 -1.91 -59.77
CA CYS A 535 -2.86 -1.29 -61.07
C CYS A 535 -2.67 0.24 -60.99
N LYS A 536 -2.69 0.85 -59.81
CA LYS A 536 -2.72 2.32 -59.65
C LYS A 536 -1.49 3.05 -60.23
N LYS A 537 -0.33 2.40 -60.34
CA LYS A 537 0.86 2.95 -61.03
C LYS A 537 0.71 2.95 -62.57
N LEU A 538 -0.21 2.16 -63.13
CA LEU A 538 -0.51 2.08 -64.56
C LEU A 538 -1.69 3.01 -64.90
N ASN A 539 -1.39 4.18 -65.47
CA ASN A 539 -2.43 5.15 -65.84
C ASN A 539 -3.45 4.56 -66.81
N GLY A 540 -4.73 4.95 -66.66
CA GLY A 540 -5.83 4.45 -67.49
C GLY A 540 -6.22 2.99 -67.25
N SER A 541 -5.67 2.31 -66.23
CA SER A 541 -5.94 0.91 -65.93
C SER A 541 -6.68 0.69 -64.60
N GLU A 542 -7.33 -0.46 -64.48
CA GLU A 542 -8.01 -0.93 -63.27
C GLU A 542 -7.88 -2.46 -63.12
N CYS A 543 -8.08 -2.95 -61.90
CA CYS A 543 -7.97 -4.37 -61.60
C CYS A 543 -9.29 -5.09 -61.92
N VAL A 544 -9.34 -5.81 -63.04
CA VAL A 544 -10.55 -6.52 -63.51
C VAL A 544 -10.28 -8.02 -63.48
N GLU A 545 -11.09 -8.76 -62.72
CA GLU A 545 -10.97 -10.23 -62.58
C GLU A 545 -9.57 -10.69 -62.11
N GLY A 546 -8.89 -9.86 -61.30
CA GLY A 546 -7.56 -10.14 -60.77
C GLY A 546 -6.40 -9.86 -61.73
N MET A 547 -6.64 -9.21 -62.88
CA MET A 547 -5.59 -8.76 -63.81
C MET A 547 -5.71 -7.28 -64.14
N CYS A 548 -4.58 -6.60 -64.34
CA CYS A 548 -4.60 -5.19 -64.76
C CYS A 548 -5.04 -5.05 -66.22
N LYS A 549 -6.23 -4.48 -66.41
CA LYS A 549 -6.83 -4.20 -67.73
C LYS A 549 -7.06 -2.70 -67.88
N CYS A 550 -7.26 -2.22 -69.10
CA CYS A 550 -7.63 -0.82 -69.31
C CYS A 550 -9.06 -0.55 -68.84
N LYS A 551 -9.28 0.65 -68.28
CA LYS A 551 -10.59 1.07 -67.78
C LYS A 551 -11.65 1.07 -68.87
N VAL A 552 -12.92 1.02 -68.48
CA VAL A 552 -14.03 1.30 -69.41
C VAL A 552 -13.79 2.63 -70.13
N GLY A 553 -13.84 2.62 -71.46
CA GLY A 553 -13.50 3.77 -72.31
C GLY A 553 -12.02 3.90 -72.68
N TRP A 554 -11.18 2.93 -72.32
CA TRP A 554 -9.75 2.87 -72.69
C TRP A 554 -9.45 1.58 -73.48
N TYR A 555 -8.33 1.56 -74.21
CA TYR A 555 -7.82 0.39 -74.94
C TYR A 555 -6.33 0.20 -74.71
N SER A 556 -5.86 -1.05 -74.81
CA SER A 556 -4.45 -1.39 -74.60
C SER A 556 -3.65 -1.32 -75.91
N PHE A 557 -2.55 -0.58 -75.90
CA PHE A 557 -1.55 -0.58 -76.97
C PHE A 557 -0.15 -0.50 -76.37
N GLY A 558 0.78 -1.37 -76.78
CA GLY A 558 2.17 -1.34 -76.32
C GLY A 558 2.32 -1.34 -74.79
N ASN A 559 1.54 -2.16 -74.08
CA ASN A 559 1.52 -2.26 -72.62
C ASN A 559 1.08 -0.97 -71.86
N LYS A 560 0.40 -0.05 -72.55
CA LYS A 560 -0.21 1.14 -71.95
C LYS A 560 -1.68 1.24 -72.32
N CYS A 561 -2.45 1.92 -71.48
CA CYS A 561 -3.83 2.27 -71.79
C CYS A 561 -3.90 3.65 -72.44
N PHE A 562 -4.73 3.77 -73.46
CA PHE A 562 -5.08 5.03 -74.12
C PHE A 562 -6.61 5.19 -74.13
N GLU A 563 -7.11 6.41 -74.05
CA GLU A 563 -8.56 6.68 -74.15
C GLU A 563 -9.07 6.29 -75.55
N LYS A 564 -10.21 5.60 -75.63
CA LYS A 564 -10.90 5.30 -76.90
C LYS A 564 -11.48 6.61 -77.45
N PRO A 565 -11.18 7.01 -78.69
CA PRO A 565 -11.73 8.23 -79.24
C PRO A 565 -13.24 8.13 -79.50
N THR A 566 -13.94 9.25 -79.29
CA THR A 566 -15.40 9.37 -79.43
C THR A 566 -15.84 9.97 -80.77
N ALA A 567 -14.91 10.36 -81.65
CA ALA A 567 -15.19 11.00 -82.93
C ALA A 567 -14.27 10.53 -84.07
N ILE A 568 -14.80 10.51 -85.29
CA ILE A 568 -14.02 10.27 -86.53
C ILE A 568 -12.96 11.37 -86.72
N GLY A 569 -11.79 10.98 -87.22
CA GLY A 569 -10.62 11.85 -87.39
C GLY A 569 -9.73 11.98 -86.16
N ALA A 570 -10.14 11.49 -84.99
CA ALA A 570 -9.32 11.50 -83.78
C ALA A 570 -8.20 10.42 -83.82
N GLU A 571 -7.10 10.68 -83.12
CA GLU A 571 -5.92 9.79 -83.11
C GLU A 571 -6.21 8.40 -82.51
N CYS A 572 -5.67 7.37 -83.16
CA CYS A 572 -5.73 5.98 -82.70
C CYS A 572 -4.38 5.26 -82.94
N LYS A 573 -4.15 4.17 -82.21
CA LYS A 573 -2.96 3.31 -82.35
C LYS A 573 -3.29 1.89 -82.84
N SER A 574 -4.52 1.43 -82.65
CA SER A 574 -5.08 0.17 -83.17
C SER A 574 -6.59 0.30 -83.39
N ASP A 575 -7.18 -0.65 -84.14
CA ASP A 575 -8.63 -0.71 -84.40
C ASP A 575 -9.46 -0.72 -83.10
N ASP A 576 -8.95 -1.37 -82.05
CA ASP A 576 -9.57 -1.46 -80.72
C ASP A 576 -9.85 -0.09 -80.10
N GLY A 577 -9.06 0.92 -80.46
CA GLY A 577 -9.27 2.30 -80.03
C GLY A 577 -10.54 2.90 -80.60
N CYS A 578 -10.84 2.62 -81.87
CA CYS A 578 -11.98 3.21 -82.58
C CYS A 578 -13.31 2.46 -82.34
N GLU A 579 -13.33 1.39 -81.56
CA GLU A 579 -14.52 0.56 -81.30
C GLU A 579 -15.73 1.32 -80.74
N GLN A 580 -15.53 2.43 -80.02
CA GLN A 580 -16.64 3.26 -79.55
C GLN A 580 -17.42 3.92 -80.69
N ILE A 581 -16.77 4.14 -81.84
CA ILE A 581 -17.39 4.70 -83.03
C ILE A 581 -17.80 3.54 -83.94
N SER A 582 -19.07 3.13 -83.81
CA SER A 582 -19.67 2.06 -84.61
C SER A 582 -19.37 2.22 -86.11
N GLY A 583 -18.88 1.13 -86.72
CA GLY A 583 -18.55 1.11 -88.15
C GLY A 583 -17.20 1.74 -88.52
N SER A 584 -16.32 2.08 -87.56
CA SER A 584 -14.99 2.67 -87.81
C SER A 584 -13.81 1.75 -87.50
N LYS A 585 -12.65 2.04 -88.08
CA LYS A 585 -11.35 1.37 -87.87
C LYS A 585 -10.24 2.41 -87.71
N CYS A 586 -9.07 2.00 -87.22
CA CYS A 586 -7.89 2.86 -87.18
C CYS A 586 -7.16 2.78 -88.52
N ASP A 587 -7.19 3.87 -89.29
CA ASP A 587 -6.58 3.93 -90.62
C ASP A 587 -5.59 5.08 -90.68
N ASN A 588 -4.31 4.77 -90.92
CA ASN A 588 -3.20 5.73 -90.90
C ASN A 588 -3.09 6.54 -89.59
N GLY A 589 -3.48 5.95 -88.45
CA GLY A 589 -3.37 6.57 -87.13
C GLY A 589 -4.53 7.47 -86.72
N VAL A 590 -5.61 7.53 -87.51
CA VAL A 590 -6.87 8.21 -87.14
C VAL A 590 -8.09 7.30 -87.35
N CYS A 591 -9.14 7.50 -86.55
CA CYS A 591 -10.38 6.72 -86.68
C CYS A 591 -11.16 7.12 -87.93
N ASN A 592 -11.32 6.18 -88.87
CA ASN A 592 -11.99 6.36 -90.17
C ASN A 592 -13.06 5.28 -90.38
N CYS A 593 -14.06 5.54 -91.22
CA CYS A 593 -15.11 4.55 -91.50
C CYS A 593 -14.56 3.29 -92.19
N LYS A 594 -15.06 2.11 -91.78
CA LYS A 594 -14.76 0.82 -92.43
C LYS A 594 -15.35 0.80 -93.84
N THR A 595 -14.73 0.04 -94.73
CA THR A 595 -15.21 -0.18 -96.09
C THR A 595 -16.68 -0.64 -96.09
N GLY A 596 -17.53 0.04 -96.86
CA GLY A 596 -18.98 -0.22 -96.90
C GLY A 596 -19.82 0.72 -96.02
N PHE A 597 -19.18 1.54 -95.19
CA PHE A 597 -19.80 2.61 -94.40
C PHE A 597 -19.34 3.99 -94.89
N TYR A 598 -20.18 5.01 -94.68
CA TYR A 598 -19.89 6.42 -94.96
C TYR A 598 -20.10 7.26 -93.70
N LEU A 599 -19.39 8.39 -93.60
CA LEU A 599 -19.62 9.36 -92.53
C LEU A 599 -20.93 10.11 -92.80
N ALA A 600 -21.91 9.98 -91.91
CA ALA A 600 -23.15 10.74 -92.03
C ALA A 600 -22.98 12.14 -91.41
N GLU A 601 -23.27 13.16 -92.21
CA GLU A 601 -23.12 14.57 -91.83
C GLU A 601 -23.82 14.86 -90.49
N ASN A 602 -23.16 15.65 -89.64
CA ASN A 602 -23.59 16.05 -88.30
C ASN A 602 -23.74 14.95 -87.23
N SER A 603 -23.39 13.68 -87.51
CA SER A 603 -23.53 12.59 -86.52
C SER A 603 -22.22 12.11 -85.88
N GLY A 604 -21.08 12.25 -86.56
CA GLY A 604 -19.80 11.66 -86.12
C GLY A 604 -19.74 10.12 -86.18
N ILE A 605 -20.77 9.47 -86.73
CA ILE A 605 -20.93 8.00 -86.76
C ILE A 605 -20.89 7.51 -88.22
N CYS A 606 -20.36 6.30 -88.43
CA CYS A 606 -20.32 5.66 -89.74
C CYS A 606 -21.62 4.86 -90.00
N LEU A 607 -22.36 5.21 -91.06
CA LEU A 607 -23.59 4.52 -91.47
C LEU A 607 -23.34 3.61 -92.70
N PRO A 608 -24.03 2.47 -92.83
CA PRO A 608 -23.88 1.58 -93.99
C PRO A 608 -24.47 2.20 -95.27
N LEU A 609 -23.82 1.98 -96.41
CA LEU A 609 -24.30 2.43 -97.72
C LEU A 609 -25.57 1.65 -98.17
N PRO A 610 -26.67 2.33 -98.55
CA PRO A 610 -27.85 1.66 -99.09
C PRO A 610 -27.61 1.15 -100.52
N LYS A 611 -28.13 -0.05 -100.84
CA LYS A 611 -28.12 -0.65 -102.18
C LYS A 611 -29.40 -1.46 -102.41
N ASP A 612 -30.20 -1.09 -103.40
CA ASP A 612 -31.49 -1.74 -103.69
C ASP A 612 -31.89 -1.79 -105.18
N LEU A 613 -31.06 -1.28 -106.08
CA LEU A 613 -31.06 -1.69 -107.49
C LEU A 613 -31.11 -3.22 -107.65
N ASN A 614 -31.88 -3.68 -108.63
CA ASN A 614 -32.24 -5.09 -108.91
C ASN A 614 -33.07 -5.81 -107.81
N LYS A 615 -33.61 -5.13 -106.81
CA LYS A 615 -34.60 -5.74 -105.90
C LYS A 615 -36.00 -5.70 -106.51
N ASN A 616 -36.84 -6.66 -106.15
CA ASN A 616 -38.24 -6.69 -106.55
C ASN A 616 -38.99 -5.49 -105.96
N CYS A 617 -39.91 -4.92 -106.74
CA CYS A 617 -40.77 -3.80 -106.37
C CYS A 617 -42.18 -4.01 -106.94
N VAL A 618 -43.15 -3.31 -106.33
CA VAL A 618 -44.53 -3.20 -106.82
C VAL A 618 -44.79 -1.78 -107.32
N ASP A 619 -44.20 -0.77 -106.66
CA ASP A 619 -44.21 0.61 -107.13
C ASP A 619 -42.84 1.30 -106.99
N THR A 620 -42.73 2.52 -107.52
CA THR A 620 -41.47 3.30 -107.52
C THR A 620 -41.04 3.79 -106.13
N GLN A 621 -41.90 3.78 -105.11
CA GLN A 621 -41.55 4.15 -103.73
C GLN A 621 -40.84 3.02 -102.98
N ASP A 622 -40.97 1.76 -103.43
CA ASP A 622 -40.18 0.63 -102.93
C ASP A 622 -38.67 0.81 -103.16
N CYS A 623 -38.31 1.60 -104.18
CA CYS A 623 -36.94 1.83 -104.63
C CYS A 623 -36.32 3.04 -103.91
N LYS A 624 -35.35 2.77 -103.03
CA LYS A 624 -34.66 3.71 -102.14
C LYS A 624 -33.36 4.26 -102.74
N THR A 625 -32.80 3.61 -103.76
CA THR A 625 -31.67 4.14 -104.52
C THR A 625 -32.12 5.38 -105.31
N LEU A 626 -31.42 6.50 -105.15
CA LEU A 626 -31.81 7.76 -105.79
C LEU A 626 -31.85 7.62 -107.32
N PHE A 627 -32.83 8.26 -107.96
CA PHE A 627 -33.13 8.18 -109.41
C PHE A 627 -33.45 6.78 -109.96
N SER A 628 -33.82 5.83 -109.11
CA SER A 628 -34.41 4.56 -109.56
C SER A 628 -35.94 4.64 -109.69
N GLU A 629 -36.51 3.68 -110.41
CA GLU A 629 -37.94 3.43 -110.53
C GLU A 629 -38.25 1.94 -110.65
N CYS A 630 -39.52 1.57 -110.45
CA CYS A 630 -39.93 0.18 -110.59
C CYS A 630 -40.19 -0.17 -112.06
N SER A 631 -39.24 -0.85 -112.70
CA SER A 631 -39.33 -1.28 -114.10
C SER A 631 -39.37 -2.80 -114.19
N ASN A 632 -40.40 -3.34 -114.88
CA ASN A 632 -40.66 -4.79 -115.00
C ASN A 632 -40.68 -5.57 -113.66
N GLY A 633 -41.07 -4.91 -112.56
CA GLY A 633 -41.14 -5.51 -111.22
C GLY A 633 -39.81 -5.55 -110.46
N THR A 634 -38.77 -4.86 -110.97
CA THR A 634 -37.49 -4.66 -110.27
C THR A 634 -37.08 -3.18 -110.26
N CYS A 635 -36.42 -2.74 -109.19
CA CYS A 635 -35.85 -1.40 -109.10
C CYS A 635 -34.68 -1.27 -110.10
N ASP A 636 -34.88 -0.47 -111.14
CA ASP A 636 -33.88 -0.14 -112.16
C ASP A 636 -33.71 1.39 -112.21
N CYS A 637 -32.70 1.89 -112.92
CA CYS A 637 -32.56 3.33 -113.13
C CYS A 637 -33.69 3.88 -114.01
N ARG A 638 -34.12 5.11 -113.71
CA ARG A 638 -35.07 5.85 -114.54
C ARG A 638 -34.54 6.06 -115.95
N GLU A 639 -35.44 6.29 -116.89
CA GLU A 639 -35.10 6.77 -118.23
C GLU A 639 -34.14 7.98 -118.14
N ASP A 640 -33.13 8.00 -119.02
CA ASP A 640 -31.95 8.87 -118.99
C ASP A 640 -30.94 8.69 -117.85
N TYR A 641 -30.99 7.63 -117.03
CA TYR A 641 -29.97 7.31 -116.02
C TYR A 641 -29.29 5.95 -116.28
N VAL A 642 -28.00 5.84 -115.93
CA VAL A 642 -27.20 4.62 -116.08
C VAL A 642 -26.66 4.11 -114.74
N VAL A 643 -26.64 2.78 -114.55
CA VAL A 643 -26.10 2.13 -113.35
C VAL A 643 -24.57 2.22 -113.33
N HIS A 644 -24.01 2.74 -112.24
CA HIS A 644 -22.59 2.60 -111.93
C HIS A 644 -22.39 2.33 -110.42
N ASN A 645 -21.63 1.28 -110.06
CA ASN A 645 -21.38 0.85 -108.67
C ASN A 645 -22.64 0.61 -107.79
N GLY A 646 -23.81 0.40 -108.39
CA GLY A 646 -25.07 0.23 -107.66
C GLY A 646 -25.73 1.55 -107.25
N VAL A 647 -25.51 2.62 -108.04
CA VAL A 647 -26.19 3.91 -107.98
C VAL A 647 -26.54 4.33 -109.42
N CYS A 648 -27.61 5.11 -109.61
CA CYS A 648 -28.04 5.65 -110.90
C CYS A 648 -27.44 7.04 -111.15
N TYR A 649 -26.87 7.26 -112.34
CA TYR A 649 -26.29 8.54 -112.75
C TYR A 649 -26.89 9.05 -114.06
N GLY A 650 -27.29 10.31 -114.10
CA GLY A 650 -27.96 10.97 -115.23
C GLY A 650 -27.06 11.18 -116.45
N LEU A 651 -27.57 10.82 -117.61
CA LEU A 651 -27.05 11.16 -118.93
C LEU A 651 -27.31 12.65 -119.23
N PRO A 652 -26.61 13.26 -120.21
CA PRO A 652 -26.90 14.64 -120.61
C PRO A 652 -28.37 14.86 -120.94
N GLY A 653 -29.01 15.82 -120.27
CA GLY A 653 -30.44 16.12 -120.33
C GLY A 653 -31.25 15.62 -119.13
N ALA A 654 -30.78 14.59 -118.41
CA ALA A 654 -31.45 14.06 -117.22
C ALA A 654 -31.52 15.10 -116.09
N GLN A 655 -32.51 14.97 -115.19
CA GLN A 655 -32.55 15.78 -113.97
C GLN A 655 -31.37 15.49 -113.03
N CYS A 656 -31.05 16.46 -112.17
CA CYS A 656 -30.01 16.32 -111.14
C CYS A 656 -30.25 17.30 -109.99
N TYR A 657 -29.68 16.98 -108.82
CA TYR A 657 -29.65 17.84 -107.63
C TYR A 657 -28.22 18.29 -107.27
N GLY A 658 -27.19 17.65 -107.82
CA GLY A 658 -25.80 18.13 -107.81
C GLY A 658 -24.91 17.37 -108.80
N ASP A 659 -23.68 17.86 -109.02
CA ASP A 659 -22.76 17.34 -110.05
C ASP A 659 -22.44 15.84 -109.94
N LYS A 660 -22.50 15.28 -108.73
CA LYS A 660 -22.28 13.85 -108.47
C LYS A 660 -23.38 12.95 -109.02
N ASP A 661 -24.52 13.52 -109.42
CA ASP A 661 -25.63 12.77 -110.00
C ASP A 661 -25.42 12.48 -111.49
N CYS A 662 -24.46 13.11 -112.17
CA CYS A 662 -24.27 12.97 -113.62
C CYS A 662 -23.24 11.87 -114.01
N ALA A 663 -23.45 11.22 -115.15
CA ALA A 663 -22.80 9.95 -115.54
C ALA A 663 -21.27 9.97 -115.78
N SER A 664 -20.62 11.15 -115.76
CA SER A 664 -19.16 11.26 -115.64
C SER A 664 -18.74 12.69 -115.29
N VAL A 665 -17.47 12.86 -114.90
CA VAL A 665 -16.82 14.17 -114.68
C VAL A 665 -16.79 15.12 -115.90
N SER A 666 -17.32 14.71 -117.05
CA SER A 666 -17.52 15.57 -118.23
C SER A 666 -18.90 16.23 -118.29
N TYR A 667 -19.76 15.95 -117.30
CA TYR A 667 -21.09 16.51 -117.13
C TYR A 667 -21.22 17.11 -115.72
N TYR A 668 -21.98 18.18 -115.60
CA TYR A 668 -22.25 18.88 -114.34
C TYR A 668 -23.74 19.24 -114.27
N CYS A 669 -24.25 19.54 -113.07
CA CYS A 669 -25.65 19.87 -112.89
C CYS A 669 -25.88 21.37 -113.10
N ASP A 670 -26.48 21.74 -114.23
CA ASP A 670 -26.85 23.12 -114.53
C ASP A 670 -28.38 23.27 -114.55
N SER A 671 -28.88 24.20 -113.75
CA SER A 671 -30.30 24.58 -113.73
C SER A 671 -31.26 23.37 -113.56
N GLY A 672 -30.81 22.36 -112.79
CA GLY A 672 -31.54 21.12 -112.53
C GLY A 672 -31.43 20.03 -113.61
N THR A 673 -30.52 20.17 -114.58
CA THR A 673 -30.26 19.18 -115.64
C THR A 673 -28.77 18.89 -115.86
N CYS A 674 -28.41 17.65 -116.14
CA CYS A 674 -27.04 17.26 -116.47
C CYS A 674 -26.63 17.87 -117.82
N GLN A 675 -25.74 18.86 -117.82
CA GLN A 675 -25.23 19.50 -119.03
C GLN A 675 -23.83 18.99 -119.38
N LYS A 676 -23.54 18.88 -120.68
CA LYS A 676 -22.19 18.55 -121.15
C LYS A 676 -21.32 19.80 -121.09
N ALA A 677 -20.25 19.75 -120.32
CA ALA A 677 -19.36 20.90 -120.20
C ALA A 677 -18.70 21.24 -121.55
N ALA A 678 -18.88 22.49 -121.97
CA ALA A 678 -18.36 22.98 -123.24
C ALA A 678 -16.82 23.11 -123.18
N SER A 679 -16.14 22.45 -124.12
CA SER A 679 -14.68 22.58 -124.26
C SER A 679 -14.33 23.72 -125.19
N VAL A 680 -13.75 24.79 -124.64
CA VAL A 680 -13.01 25.80 -125.42
C VAL A 680 -11.53 25.57 -125.15
N ASN A 681 -10.77 25.18 -126.17
CA ASN A 681 -9.34 24.88 -126.09
C ASN A 681 -8.93 23.88 -124.99
N GLY A 682 -9.74 22.85 -124.74
CA GLY A 682 -9.33 21.71 -123.90
C GLY A 682 -9.30 22.00 -122.39
N LYS A 683 -9.91 23.10 -121.94
CA LYS A 683 -10.21 23.34 -120.52
C LYS A 683 -11.72 23.50 -120.33
N LEU A 684 -12.22 22.89 -119.25
CA LEU A 684 -13.59 23.05 -118.76
C LEU A 684 -13.71 24.42 -118.08
N VAL A 685 -14.78 25.17 -118.36
CA VAL A 685 -15.00 26.53 -117.84
C VAL A 685 -16.46 26.74 -117.43
N GLY A 686 -16.67 27.13 -116.16
CA GLY A 686 -17.95 27.60 -115.60
C GLY A 686 -18.79 26.49 -114.93
N CYS A 687 -19.41 26.70 -113.77
CA CYS A 687 -19.45 27.88 -112.88
C CYS A 687 -19.52 27.48 -111.40
N PHE A 688 -18.85 28.25 -110.53
CA PHE A 688 -19.02 28.20 -109.07
C PHE A 688 -19.92 29.36 -108.61
N SER A 689 -20.94 29.06 -107.79
CA SER A 689 -21.67 30.00 -106.93
C SER A 689 -22.67 29.21 -106.07
N ASP A 690 -22.93 29.46 -104.79
CA ASP A 690 -22.22 30.23 -103.76
C ASP A 690 -22.75 29.77 -102.40
N SER A 691 -21.86 29.40 -101.46
CA SER A 691 -22.13 29.44 -100.00
C SER A 691 -20.82 29.24 -99.25
N LEU A 692 -19.99 30.28 -99.17
CA LEU A 692 -18.83 30.29 -98.27
C LEU A 692 -19.29 30.71 -96.87
N ASP A 693 -18.86 29.92 -95.89
CA ASP A 693 -19.31 29.99 -94.51
C ASP A 693 -18.70 31.19 -93.75
N ASP A 694 -19.42 31.64 -92.73
CA ASP A 694 -19.02 32.72 -91.84
C ASP A 694 -18.09 32.20 -90.74
N THR A 695 -17.27 33.10 -90.17
CA THR A 695 -16.66 32.95 -88.83
C THR A 695 -15.87 31.67 -88.48
N LEU A 696 -14.52 31.71 -88.59
CA LEU A 696 -13.57 31.38 -87.51
C LEU A 696 -12.09 31.46 -87.98
N MET A 697 -11.54 32.69 -88.01
CA MET A 697 -10.09 32.93 -88.18
C MET A 697 -9.63 34.07 -87.26
N VAL A 698 -9.59 33.79 -85.96
CA VAL A 698 -8.87 34.60 -84.96
C VAL A 698 -8.18 33.64 -83.98
N PHE A 699 -7.02 34.05 -83.45
CA PHE A 699 -6.16 33.34 -82.49
C PHE A 699 -5.15 32.32 -83.04
N PHE A 700 -4.24 32.82 -83.89
CA PHE A 700 -2.81 32.63 -83.62
C PHE A 700 -2.06 33.96 -83.80
N TRP A 701 -1.10 34.24 -82.90
CA TRP A 701 -0.30 35.48 -82.73
C TRP A 701 -0.82 36.55 -81.75
N GLN A 702 -0.65 36.31 -80.44
CA GLN A 702 0.15 37.23 -79.62
C GLN A 702 0.63 36.58 -78.31
N LEU A 703 1.93 36.37 -78.24
CA LEU A 703 2.68 36.13 -77.00
C LEU A 703 3.49 37.42 -76.77
N LEU A 704 3.52 37.91 -75.51
CA LEU A 704 4.27 39.06 -74.94
C LEU A 704 3.41 40.27 -74.49
N ALA A 705 3.73 40.76 -73.27
CA ALA A 705 3.18 41.92 -72.54
C ALA A 705 1.67 41.83 -72.20
N THR A 706 1.20 41.96 -70.96
CA THR A 706 1.75 42.37 -69.63
C THR A 706 1.00 41.58 -68.53
N GLY A 707 1.47 41.31 -67.30
CA GLY A 707 2.66 41.74 -66.56
C GLY A 707 2.35 41.85 -65.06
N GLY A 708 3.02 41.04 -64.21
CA GLY A 708 2.99 41.09 -62.72
C GLY A 708 1.70 40.56 -62.05
N HIS A 709 1.66 40.23 -60.74
CA HIS A 709 2.63 40.06 -59.63
C HIS A 709 1.85 39.35 -58.48
N TRP A 710 2.38 38.63 -57.48
CA TRP A 710 3.70 38.20 -56.95
C TRP A 710 3.53 36.77 -56.35
N GLY A 711 4.53 36.03 -55.84
CA GLY A 711 5.95 36.30 -55.67
C GLY A 711 6.71 35.05 -55.14
N SER A 712 8.04 35.10 -55.18
CA SER A 712 9.00 34.09 -54.70
C SER A 712 9.96 34.69 -53.67
N ILE A 713 11.05 33.96 -53.32
CA ILE A 713 12.11 34.22 -52.30
C ILE A 713 11.85 33.35 -51.04
N GLU A 714 12.74 32.45 -50.62
CA GLU A 714 14.08 32.05 -51.13
C GLU A 714 14.32 30.54 -50.96
#